data_AF-T1JAZ7-F1
#
_entry.id   AF-T1JAZ7-F1
#
_cell.length_a   1.000
_cell.length_b   1.000
_cell.length_c   1.000
_cell.angle_alpha   90.00
_cell.angle_beta   90.00
_cell.angle_gamma   90.00
#
_symmetry.space_group_name_H-M   'P 1'
#
loop_
_entity.id
_entity.type
_entity.pdbx_description
1 polymer ?
#
loop_
_entity_poly.entity_id
_entity_poly.type
_entity_poly.pdbx_seq_one_letter_code
_entity_poly.pdbx_strand_id
1 'polypeptide(L)'
;MESLYSASTYVLKNKNVRRKLELALSSTSIFSRYVVFLLVPELRRVADDFKTMAKFESLGVDPLFPASGELFKLGGFYVNEIHGGPKARTWLDENFEARPDDIYVISYPKTGTTWAQEMVYVIGNDLDFAKANSKPLFERFPYLECLPSIETNLITNVDKDKPRYLKSHYPYSLLPQSVLDKKCKIIYTISNPKDTLVSYYNFARKNPFQEYNGDFEAMFKLFIKEEQINCGPFSRHVLEFWERRNEDNILILHFEDMKKFEAWLNFLGKSLTDDQVQQVAEHCKFDNMSKNPSTNYSNFCSGFMRKGQVGDWKNIFTDEMNEEMNEYVKLKFGKSVDPLLPGIGEVYKCNGFYLNHEHGGIECRKWLDENFEARPDDVYVASFPKTGTTWAQELVYVIGNDLNFEKAKSTRLMQRFPYAELRIITETPAIANLETYSNFFLAIAYTPFSKHILEFWERRNQDNILILMYEDMKKDMAPAVRSIASFLGKTLSDDQVQQVVKHCTFDNMKANPSIGLDVIDGFMRKGTVGDWRNFFTEEMNQQMDDYIHRHFDGTGVDPLLPGSGEVYKCNGFYLNHEHGGIECRKWLDENFEARPDDVYVASFPKTGTTWAQELVYVIGNDLNFEKAKSTRLMQRFPYAELRIITETPAIANLESPRYIKTHYPYSLLPQSIVDKNCKIVYTIRNPKDTLVSYYHFAKSNMLFQFQGDFSAFFKYFIEERAIAYFPFSKHILEFWERRNQDNILILMYEDMKKDMAPAVRSIASFLGKTLSDDQVQQVVKHCTFDNMKANPSTNYAGVIDGFMRKGTVGDWKNFFTEEMSQEMDDYIHRHFDGTGLNFNYDLCVAEK
;
A
#
# COMPACT_ATOMS: atom_id res chain seq x y z
N MET A 1 13.35 -48.88 -49.25
CA MET A 1 12.44 -49.85 -48.60
C MET A 1 12.50 -49.67 -47.10
N GLU A 2 13.67 -49.76 -46.45
CA GLU A 2 13.82 -49.44 -45.02
C GLU A 2 13.47 -47.97 -44.70
N SER A 3 13.86 -47.02 -45.55
CA SER A 3 13.47 -45.60 -45.44
C SER A 3 11.95 -45.35 -45.52
N LEU A 4 11.23 -46.16 -46.31
CA LEU A 4 9.76 -46.14 -46.36
C LEU A 4 9.14 -46.86 -45.14
N TYR A 5 9.85 -47.81 -44.54
CA TYR A 5 9.45 -48.54 -43.34
C TYR A 5 9.61 -47.70 -42.06
N SER A 6 10.63 -46.82 -42.00
CA SER A 6 10.85 -45.88 -40.89
C SER A 6 9.93 -44.67 -40.95
N ALA A 7 9.68 -44.12 -42.15
CA ALA A 7 8.70 -43.06 -42.35
C ALA A 7 7.27 -43.55 -42.04
N SER A 8 6.94 -44.80 -42.38
CA SER A 8 5.65 -45.39 -42.03
C SER A 8 5.51 -45.59 -40.52
N THR A 9 6.57 -45.92 -39.77
CA THR A 9 6.48 -46.06 -38.31
C THR A 9 6.23 -44.73 -37.58
N TYR A 10 6.77 -43.61 -38.07
CA TYR A 10 6.52 -42.27 -37.52
C TYR A 10 5.09 -41.78 -37.84
N VAL A 11 4.64 -41.94 -39.09
CA VAL A 11 3.27 -41.63 -39.51
C VAL A 11 2.23 -42.51 -38.78
N LEU A 12 2.57 -43.77 -38.47
CA LEU A 12 1.70 -44.68 -37.71
C LEU A 12 1.62 -44.35 -36.22
N LYS A 13 2.64 -43.71 -35.62
CA LYS A 13 2.67 -43.35 -34.19
C LYS A 13 2.07 -41.98 -33.88
N ASN A 14 2.07 -41.04 -34.83
CA ASN A 14 1.54 -39.69 -34.63
C ASN A 14 0.08 -39.55 -35.13
N LYS A 15 -0.89 -39.73 -34.21
CA LYS A 15 -2.35 -39.74 -34.51
C LYS A 15 -2.85 -38.50 -35.26
N ASN A 16 -2.26 -37.32 -35.05
CA ASN A 16 -2.68 -36.07 -35.70
C ASN A 16 -2.16 -35.95 -37.14
N VAL A 17 -0.95 -36.43 -37.42
CA VAL A 17 -0.37 -36.45 -38.78
C VAL A 17 -1.13 -37.42 -39.67
N ARG A 18 -1.44 -38.61 -39.15
CA ARG A 18 -2.25 -39.62 -39.85
C ARG A 18 -3.64 -39.09 -40.23
N ARG A 19 -4.34 -38.46 -39.27
CA ARG A 19 -5.67 -37.88 -39.49
C ARG A 19 -5.66 -36.77 -40.55
N LYS A 20 -4.62 -35.93 -40.57
CA LYS A 20 -4.45 -34.86 -41.58
C LYS A 20 -4.14 -35.40 -42.97
N LEU A 21 -3.36 -36.48 -43.08
CA LEU A 21 -3.08 -37.17 -44.34
C LEU A 21 -4.31 -37.90 -44.91
N GLU A 22 -5.08 -38.59 -44.07
CA GLU A 22 -6.33 -39.26 -44.47
C GLU A 22 -7.42 -38.26 -44.93
N LEU A 23 -7.49 -37.08 -44.29
CA LEU A 23 -8.35 -35.96 -44.70
C LEU A 23 -7.89 -35.28 -46.01
N ALA A 24 -6.58 -35.17 -46.24
CA ALA A 24 -6.04 -34.56 -47.45
C ALA A 24 -6.21 -35.45 -48.69
N LEU A 25 -6.08 -36.77 -48.53
CA LEU A 25 -6.18 -37.76 -49.62
C LEU A 25 -7.64 -38.08 -50.04
N SER A 26 -8.63 -37.73 -49.21
CA SER A 26 -10.06 -37.97 -49.48
C SER A 26 -10.78 -36.76 -50.12
N SER A 27 -10.10 -35.63 -50.30
CA SER A 27 -10.69 -34.38 -50.81
C SER A 27 -10.39 -34.14 -52.31
N THR A 28 -11.43 -33.85 -53.10
CA THR A 28 -11.34 -33.56 -54.54
C THR A 28 -11.04 -32.09 -54.88
N SER A 29 -10.79 -31.24 -53.88
CA SER A 29 -10.51 -29.80 -54.05
C SER A 29 -9.07 -29.50 -54.50
N ILE A 30 -8.90 -28.45 -55.32
CA ILE A 30 -7.60 -27.89 -55.74
C ILE A 30 -6.71 -27.48 -54.54
N PHE A 31 -7.31 -27.05 -53.43
CA PHE A 31 -6.59 -26.70 -52.18
C PHE A 31 -5.93 -27.92 -51.51
N SER A 32 -6.53 -29.12 -51.64
CA SER A 32 -5.97 -30.38 -51.12
C SER A 32 -4.73 -30.82 -51.89
N ARG A 33 -4.66 -30.54 -53.20
CA ARG A 33 -3.44 -30.73 -54.01
C ARG A 33 -2.36 -29.69 -53.66
N TYR A 34 -2.75 -28.47 -53.28
CA TYR A 34 -1.85 -27.40 -52.84
C TYR A 34 -1.10 -27.75 -51.54
N VAL A 35 -1.79 -28.34 -50.56
CA VAL A 35 -1.18 -28.82 -49.30
C VAL A 35 -0.23 -30.01 -49.53
N VAL A 36 -0.57 -30.94 -50.42
CA VAL A 36 0.33 -32.06 -50.79
C VAL A 36 1.55 -31.56 -51.59
N PHE A 37 1.38 -30.57 -52.47
CA PHE A 37 2.48 -29.97 -53.24
C PHE A 37 3.46 -29.17 -52.37
N LEU A 38 2.98 -28.57 -51.26
CA LEU A 38 3.82 -27.92 -50.24
C LEU A 38 4.55 -28.92 -49.32
N LEU A 39 4.03 -30.14 -49.15
CA LEU A 39 4.63 -31.18 -48.29
C LEU A 39 5.65 -32.07 -49.00
N VAL A 40 5.63 -32.16 -50.34
CA VAL A 40 6.55 -33.03 -51.11
C VAL A 40 8.01 -32.55 -51.10
N PRO A 41 8.31 -31.24 -51.21
CA PRO A 41 9.66 -30.72 -50.98
C PRO A 41 10.12 -30.96 -49.54
N GLU A 42 9.19 -30.89 -48.59
CA GLU A 42 9.50 -31.02 -47.16
C GLU A 42 9.70 -32.46 -46.70
N LEU A 43 9.04 -33.44 -47.33
CA LEU A 43 9.34 -34.85 -47.16
C LEU A 43 10.67 -35.27 -47.82
N ARG A 44 11.07 -34.61 -48.91
CA ARG A 44 12.43 -34.75 -49.49
C ARG A 44 13.48 -34.09 -48.61
N ARG A 45 13.20 -32.89 -48.09
CA ARG A 45 14.06 -32.16 -47.15
C ARG A 45 14.28 -32.94 -45.85
N VAL A 46 13.22 -33.52 -45.28
CA VAL A 46 13.32 -34.41 -44.11
C VAL A 46 14.15 -35.68 -44.41
N ALA A 47 14.04 -36.26 -45.62
CA ALA A 47 14.85 -37.42 -46.01
C ALA A 47 16.34 -37.09 -46.23
N ASP A 48 16.64 -35.89 -46.72
CA ASP A 48 18.01 -35.37 -46.87
C ASP A 48 18.59 -34.87 -45.53
N ASP A 49 17.75 -34.30 -44.65
CA ASP A 49 18.09 -33.90 -43.28
C ASP A 49 18.40 -35.11 -42.39
N PHE A 50 17.81 -36.29 -42.64
CA PHE A 50 18.15 -37.52 -41.92
C PHE A 50 19.58 -38.02 -42.16
N LYS A 51 20.19 -37.72 -43.32
CA LYS A 51 21.63 -37.97 -43.55
C LYS A 51 22.51 -36.98 -42.78
N THR A 52 21.96 -35.84 -42.40
CA THR A 52 22.65 -34.80 -41.63
C THR A 52 22.41 -34.95 -40.12
N MET A 53 21.32 -35.60 -39.69
CA MET A 53 20.98 -35.87 -38.28
C MET A 53 21.95 -36.77 -37.52
N ALA A 54 22.79 -37.56 -38.19
CA ALA A 54 23.88 -38.28 -37.53
C ALA A 54 25.03 -37.36 -37.05
N LYS A 55 24.93 -36.04 -37.28
CA LYS A 55 25.91 -35.03 -36.89
C LYS A 55 25.37 -33.99 -35.88
N PHE A 56 24.12 -34.08 -35.44
CA PHE A 56 23.41 -33.05 -34.67
C PHE A 56 23.19 -33.38 -33.18
N GLU A 57 23.91 -34.34 -32.60
CA GLU A 57 23.99 -34.47 -31.13
C GLU A 57 24.91 -33.41 -30.48
N SER A 58 25.56 -32.54 -31.26
CA SER A 58 26.50 -31.53 -30.77
C SER A 58 26.07 -30.05 -30.91
N LEU A 59 24.83 -29.77 -31.33
CA LEU A 59 24.30 -28.40 -31.43
C LEU A 59 23.04 -28.29 -30.56
N GLY A 60 23.16 -27.60 -29.42
CA GLY A 60 22.18 -27.61 -28.33
C GLY A 60 20.81 -27.06 -28.70
N VAL A 61 19.93 -27.95 -29.15
CA VAL A 61 18.47 -27.70 -29.25
C VAL A 61 17.85 -27.86 -27.85
N ASP A 62 17.22 -26.81 -27.32
CA ASP A 62 16.50 -26.88 -26.04
C ASP A 62 15.18 -27.66 -26.21
N PRO A 63 14.92 -28.69 -25.39
CA PRO A 63 13.74 -29.55 -25.51
C PRO A 63 12.39 -28.87 -25.24
N LEU A 64 12.35 -27.62 -24.73
CA LEU A 64 11.11 -26.92 -24.36
C LEU A 64 10.36 -26.25 -25.54
N PHE A 65 11.03 -26.03 -26.68
CA PHE A 65 10.46 -25.36 -27.87
C PHE A 65 10.55 -26.23 -29.14
N PRO A 66 9.72 -27.28 -29.27
CA PRO A 66 9.88 -28.26 -30.34
C PRO A 66 9.53 -27.77 -31.76
N ALA A 67 8.86 -26.62 -31.93
CA ALA A 67 8.50 -26.09 -33.25
C ALA A 67 9.31 -24.86 -33.70
N SER A 68 10.02 -24.16 -32.81
CA SER A 68 10.65 -22.88 -33.16
C SER A 68 11.97 -23.00 -33.94
N GLY A 69 12.50 -24.21 -34.11
CA GLY A 69 13.88 -24.38 -34.57
C GLY A 69 14.87 -23.73 -33.60
N GLU A 70 16.16 -23.84 -33.90
CA GLU A 70 17.23 -23.23 -33.12
C GLU A 70 16.97 -21.73 -32.87
N LEU A 71 17.16 -21.26 -31.62
CA LEU A 71 17.27 -19.82 -31.33
C LEU A 71 18.70 -19.38 -31.68
N PHE A 72 18.82 -18.35 -32.50
CA PHE A 72 20.07 -17.72 -32.85
C PHE A 72 20.35 -16.56 -31.90
N LYS A 73 21.62 -16.34 -31.59
CA LYS A 73 22.06 -15.17 -30.84
C LYS A 73 22.59 -14.11 -31.80
N LEU A 74 21.80 -13.06 -32.04
CA LEU A 74 22.16 -11.94 -32.91
C LEU A 74 22.30 -10.66 -32.08
N GLY A 75 23.46 -10.01 -32.10
CA GLY A 75 23.72 -8.80 -31.32
C GLY A 75 23.54 -8.98 -29.79
N GLY A 76 23.56 -10.23 -29.30
CA GLY A 76 23.28 -10.56 -27.90
C GLY A 76 21.81 -10.86 -27.58
N PHE A 77 20.90 -10.81 -28.56
CA PHE A 77 19.48 -11.13 -28.43
C PHE A 77 19.15 -12.51 -29.02
N TYR A 78 18.15 -13.18 -28.46
CA TYR A 78 17.65 -14.46 -28.96
C TYR A 78 16.58 -14.23 -30.02
N VAL A 79 16.76 -14.79 -31.21
CA VAL A 79 15.79 -14.69 -32.31
C VAL A 79 15.61 -16.06 -32.95
N ASN A 80 14.42 -16.38 -33.42
CA ASN A 80 14.19 -17.58 -34.24
C ASN A 80 14.27 -17.24 -35.72
N GLU A 81 14.49 -18.25 -36.56
CA GLU A 81 14.69 -18.08 -38.00
C GLU A 81 13.53 -17.32 -38.67
N ILE A 82 12.30 -17.59 -38.24
CA ILE A 82 11.08 -17.01 -38.83
C ILE A 82 10.92 -15.54 -38.43
N HIS A 83 11.28 -15.17 -37.20
CA HIS A 83 11.09 -13.86 -36.61
C HIS A 83 12.43 -13.26 -36.21
N GLY A 84 13.13 -12.71 -37.19
CA GLY A 84 14.34 -11.91 -36.96
C GLY A 84 15.66 -12.67 -37.06
N GLY A 85 15.65 -13.93 -37.48
CA GLY A 85 16.85 -14.73 -37.67
C GLY A 85 17.75 -14.26 -38.83
N PRO A 86 18.92 -14.94 -39.02
CA PRO A 86 19.95 -14.55 -39.98
C PRO A 86 19.45 -14.26 -41.40
N LYS A 87 18.52 -15.06 -41.96
CA LYS A 87 18.01 -14.83 -43.32
C LYS A 87 17.24 -13.50 -43.45
N ALA A 88 16.37 -13.21 -42.48
CA ALA A 88 15.65 -11.95 -42.47
C ALA A 88 16.62 -10.77 -42.34
N ARG A 89 17.64 -10.91 -41.48
CA ARG A 89 18.68 -9.89 -41.30
C ARG A 89 19.46 -9.63 -42.60
N THR A 90 19.97 -10.67 -43.25
CA THR A 90 20.69 -10.54 -44.53
C THR A 90 19.81 -9.85 -45.59
N TRP A 91 18.54 -10.26 -45.71
CA TRP A 91 17.64 -9.65 -46.67
C TRP A 91 17.42 -8.17 -46.41
N LEU A 92 17.22 -7.77 -45.14
CA LEU A 92 17.05 -6.37 -44.75
C LEU A 92 18.30 -5.54 -45.09
N ASP A 93 19.49 -6.06 -44.80
CA ASP A 93 20.75 -5.36 -45.10
C ASP A 93 20.98 -5.15 -46.60
N GLU A 94 20.55 -6.09 -47.44
CA GLU A 94 20.76 -6.05 -48.88
C GLU A 94 19.66 -5.32 -49.65
N ASN A 95 18.42 -5.31 -49.13
CA ASN A 95 17.23 -4.95 -49.93
C ASN A 95 16.33 -3.89 -49.28
N PHE A 96 16.47 -3.60 -47.98
CA PHE A 96 15.56 -2.69 -47.28
C PHE A 96 16.13 -1.28 -47.14
N GLU A 97 15.35 -0.31 -47.59
CA GLU A 97 15.67 1.11 -47.49
C GLU A 97 14.51 1.87 -46.84
N ALA A 98 14.77 2.46 -45.68
CA ALA A 98 13.78 3.26 -44.96
C ALA A 98 13.49 4.59 -45.69
N ARG A 99 12.40 5.27 -45.34
CA ARG A 99 12.07 6.62 -45.84
C ARG A 99 11.88 7.58 -44.68
N PRO A 100 12.16 8.88 -44.86
CA PRO A 100 11.98 9.87 -43.79
C PRO A 100 10.54 9.94 -43.26
N ASP A 101 9.54 9.63 -44.09
CA ASP A 101 8.12 9.63 -43.73
C ASP A 101 7.61 8.28 -43.22
N ASP A 102 8.46 7.26 -43.07
CA ASP A 102 8.04 5.98 -42.49
C ASP A 102 7.67 6.12 -41.00
N ILE A 103 6.66 5.35 -40.59
CA ILE A 103 6.21 5.24 -39.21
C ILE A 103 6.35 3.78 -38.76
N TYR A 104 7.14 3.57 -37.71
CA TYR A 104 7.40 2.25 -37.13
C TYR A 104 6.67 2.10 -35.81
N VAL A 105 6.00 0.96 -35.63
CA VAL A 105 5.55 0.51 -34.30
C VAL A 105 6.46 -0.61 -33.84
N ILE A 106 7.27 -0.34 -32.82
CA ILE A 106 8.30 -1.24 -32.31
C ILE A 106 7.96 -1.61 -30.87
N SER A 107 8.26 -2.84 -30.47
CA SER A 107 7.93 -3.29 -29.12
C SER A 107 8.63 -4.60 -28.79
N TYR A 108 8.91 -4.85 -27.51
CA TYR A 108 9.06 -6.25 -27.09
C TYR A 108 7.72 -6.98 -27.29
N PRO A 109 7.70 -8.25 -27.76
CA PRO A 109 6.45 -8.96 -27.99
C PRO A 109 5.49 -8.90 -26.80
N LYS A 110 4.20 -8.68 -27.10
CA LYS A 110 3.09 -8.71 -26.13
C LYS A 110 2.97 -7.50 -25.19
N THR A 111 3.57 -6.37 -25.53
CA THR A 111 3.50 -5.10 -24.77
C THR A 111 2.51 -4.08 -25.33
N GLY A 112 1.56 -4.49 -26.19
CA GLY A 112 0.51 -3.59 -26.73
C GLY A 112 0.63 -3.23 -28.20
N THR A 113 1.53 -3.86 -28.95
CA THR A 113 1.81 -3.54 -30.37
C THR A 113 0.55 -3.41 -31.23
N THR A 114 -0.37 -4.38 -31.14
CA THR A 114 -1.61 -4.40 -31.94
C THR A 114 -2.49 -3.19 -31.67
N TRP A 115 -2.53 -2.72 -30.43
CA TRP A 115 -3.29 -1.52 -30.06
C TRP A 115 -2.64 -0.27 -30.63
N ALA A 116 -1.32 -0.14 -30.48
CA ALA A 116 -0.57 0.98 -31.04
C ALA A 116 -0.64 1.06 -32.56
N GLN A 117 -0.57 -0.08 -33.26
CA GLN A 117 -0.74 -0.16 -34.71
C GLN A 117 -2.09 0.39 -35.15
N GLU A 118 -3.18 0.02 -34.46
CA GLU A 118 -4.51 0.52 -34.83
C GLU A 118 -4.65 2.02 -34.55
N MET A 119 -4.18 2.47 -33.38
CA MET A 119 -4.23 3.89 -33.00
C MET A 119 -3.47 4.78 -33.98
N VAL A 120 -2.20 4.47 -34.26
CA VAL A 120 -1.39 5.29 -35.16
C VAL A 120 -1.93 5.27 -36.58
N TYR A 121 -2.50 4.15 -37.04
CA TYR A 121 -3.05 4.05 -38.38
C TYR A 121 -4.30 4.90 -38.55
N VAL A 122 -5.24 4.85 -37.60
CA VAL A 122 -6.47 5.65 -37.67
C VAL A 122 -6.17 7.14 -37.54
N ILE A 123 -5.31 7.54 -36.59
CA ILE A 123 -4.94 8.95 -36.41
C ILE A 123 -4.14 9.47 -37.62
N GLY A 124 -3.19 8.68 -38.11
CA GLY A 124 -2.33 9.06 -39.24
C GLY A 124 -3.08 9.12 -40.59
N ASN A 125 -4.19 8.41 -40.73
CA ASN A 125 -5.05 8.42 -41.92
C ASN A 125 -6.36 9.21 -41.70
N ASP A 126 -6.32 10.26 -40.88
CA ASP A 126 -7.42 11.24 -40.73
C ASP A 126 -8.77 10.61 -40.39
N LEU A 127 -8.75 9.59 -39.50
CA LEU A 127 -9.93 8.89 -38.99
C LEU A 127 -10.70 8.12 -40.07
N ASP A 128 -10.01 7.67 -41.13
CA ASP A 128 -10.59 6.78 -42.13
C ASP A 128 -10.75 5.34 -41.59
N PHE A 129 -11.80 5.14 -40.78
CA PHE A 129 -12.15 3.85 -40.20
C PHE A 129 -12.51 2.80 -41.25
N ALA A 130 -13.05 3.22 -42.41
CA ALA A 130 -13.37 2.31 -43.51
C ALA A 130 -12.09 1.73 -44.12
N LYS A 131 -11.08 2.57 -44.34
CA LYS A 131 -9.74 2.14 -44.77
C LYS A 131 -9.07 1.25 -43.73
N ALA A 132 -9.16 1.56 -42.44
CA ALA A 132 -8.62 0.72 -41.37
C ALA A 132 -9.24 -0.69 -41.36
N ASN A 133 -10.54 -0.79 -41.62
CA ASN A 133 -11.28 -2.05 -41.68
C ASN A 133 -11.11 -2.83 -42.99
N SER A 134 -10.60 -2.18 -44.05
CA SER A 134 -10.50 -2.80 -45.38
C SER A 134 -9.43 -3.88 -45.49
N LYS A 135 -8.39 -3.82 -44.66
CA LYS A 135 -7.23 -4.73 -44.69
C LYS A 135 -6.81 -5.14 -43.28
N PRO A 136 -6.35 -6.38 -43.08
CA PRO A 136 -5.86 -6.81 -41.79
C PRO A 136 -4.55 -6.11 -41.40
N LEU A 137 -4.28 -6.03 -40.09
CA LEU A 137 -3.14 -5.30 -39.54
C LEU A 137 -1.78 -5.74 -40.08
N PHE A 138 -1.56 -7.02 -40.39
CA PHE A 138 -0.27 -7.48 -40.94
C PHE A 138 -0.03 -7.03 -42.39
N GLU A 139 -1.07 -6.65 -43.13
CA GLU A 139 -0.92 -6.00 -44.44
C GLU A 139 -0.74 -4.49 -44.31
N ARG A 140 -1.36 -3.87 -43.30
CA ARG A 140 -1.20 -2.44 -43.00
C ARG A 140 0.14 -2.11 -42.36
N PHE A 141 0.68 -3.04 -41.57
CA PHE A 141 1.98 -2.99 -40.92
C PHE A 141 2.72 -4.30 -41.18
N PRO A 142 3.35 -4.45 -42.34
CA PRO A 142 4.24 -5.58 -42.60
C PRO A 142 5.29 -5.70 -41.49
N TYR A 143 5.50 -6.92 -41.04
CA TYR A 143 6.43 -7.21 -39.95
C TYR A 143 7.84 -7.32 -40.52
N LEU A 144 8.65 -6.29 -40.27
CA LEU A 144 9.90 -5.99 -40.98
C LEU A 144 10.86 -7.17 -41.04
N GLU A 145 11.11 -7.84 -39.92
CA GLU A 145 12.05 -8.95 -39.80
C GLU A 145 11.39 -10.33 -39.81
N CYS A 146 10.16 -10.43 -40.33
CA CYS A 146 9.42 -11.69 -40.43
C CYS A 146 9.58 -12.31 -41.82
N LEU A 147 10.13 -13.52 -41.91
CA LEU A 147 10.37 -14.20 -43.19
C LEU A 147 9.12 -14.30 -44.08
N PRO A 148 7.95 -14.72 -43.57
CA PRO A 148 6.71 -14.67 -44.34
C PRO A 148 6.39 -13.28 -44.92
N SER A 149 6.68 -12.19 -44.22
CA SER A 149 6.43 -10.83 -44.73
C SER A 149 7.37 -10.45 -45.88
N ILE A 150 8.62 -10.94 -45.81
CA ILE A 150 9.64 -10.78 -46.85
C ILE A 150 9.27 -11.61 -48.09
N GLU A 151 9.05 -12.92 -47.91
CA GLU A 151 8.82 -13.88 -49.01
C GLU A 151 7.51 -13.60 -49.78
N THR A 152 6.52 -13.03 -49.11
CA THR A 152 5.24 -12.66 -49.74
C THR A 152 5.20 -11.22 -50.23
N ASN A 153 6.35 -10.52 -50.24
CA ASN A 153 6.49 -9.16 -50.77
C ASN A 153 5.60 -8.14 -50.04
N LEU A 154 5.16 -8.39 -48.79
CA LEU A 154 4.32 -7.47 -48.04
C LEU A 154 5.01 -6.14 -47.79
N ILE A 155 6.32 -6.18 -47.48
CA ILE A 155 7.15 -4.99 -47.28
C ILE A 155 7.20 -4.15 -48.58
N THR A 156 7.34 -4.80 -49.74
CA THR A 156 7.34 -4.10 -51.03
C THR A 156 5.93 -3.67 -51.49
N ASN A 157 4.87 -4.28 -50.98
CA ASN A 157 3.49 -3.93 -51.36
C ASN A 157 3.05 -2.61 -50.72
N VAL A 158 3.44 -2.36 -49.47
CA VAL A 158 3.21 -1.06 -48.79
C VAL A 158 4.20 0.02 -49.26
N ASP A 159 5.14 -0.33 -50.12
CA ASP A 159 6.13 0.60 -50.66
C ASP A 159 5.49 1.74 -51.47
N LYS A 160 4.25 1.56 -51.94
CA LYS A 160 3.52 2.61 -52.66
C LYS A 160 2.75 3.58 -51.75
N ASP A 161 2.59 3.23 -50.47
CA ASP A 161 1.84 4.03 -49.51
C ASP A 161 2.72 5.18 -48.97
N LYS A 162 2.08 6.30 -48.62
CA LYS A 162 2.71 7.47 -47.99
C LYS A 162 1.81 8.02 -46.88
N PRO A 163 2.24 8.03 -45.60
CA PRO A 163 3.45 7.37 -45.10
C PRO A 163 3.34 5.83 -45.14
N ARG A 164 4.48 5.11 -45.12
CA ARG A 164 4.49 3.65 -44.89
C ARG A 164 4.39 3.37 -43.40
N TYR A 165 3.63 2.34 -43.05
CA TYR A 165 3.48 1.86 -41.68
C TYR A 165 4.13 0.49 -41.54
N LEU A 166 5.04 0.32 -40.58
CA LEU A 166 5.83 -0.91 -40.40
C LEU A 166 5.83 -1.36 -38.94
N LYS A 167 5.90 -2.67 -38.71
CA LYS A 167 6.02 -3.25 -37.37
C LYS A 167 7.39 -3.91 -37.20
N SER A 168 7.97 -3.79 -36.02
CA SER A 168 9.15 -4.58 -35.63
C SER A 168 9.11 -5.02 -34.15
N HIS A 169 9.78 -6.11 -33.85
CA HIS A 169 10.17 -6.58 -32.52
C HIS A 169 11.70 -6.68 -32.39
N TYR A 170 12.46 -6.05 -33.30
CA TYR A 170 13.89 -5.90 -33.12
C TYR A 170 14.18 -4.88 -32.02
N PRO A 171 15.19 -5.16 -31.19
CA PRO A 171 15.78 -4.15 -30.32
C PRO A 171 16.43 -3.06 -31.16
N TYR A 172 16.62 -1.87 -30.57
CA TYR A 172 17.12 -0.69 -31.30
C TYR A 172 18.42 -0.99 -32.06
N SER A 173 19.35 -1.69 -31.42
CA SER A 173 20.65 -2.06 -32.01
C SER A 173 20.59 -3.02 -33.20
N LEU A 174 19.45 -3.69 -33.43
CA LEU A 174 19.25 -4.58 -34.58
C LEU A 174 18.41 -3.97 -35.70
N LEU A 175 17.90 -2.75 -35.54
CA LEU A 175 17.19 -2.06 -36.61
C LEU A 175 18.10 -1.84 -37.83
N PRO A 176 17.55 -1.84 -39.06
CA PRO A 176 18.33 -1.49 -40.24
C PRO A 176 18.92 -0.09 -40.12
N GLN A 177 20.18 0.08 -40.53
CA GLN A 177 20.90 1.35 -40.37
C GLN A 177 20.18 2.52 -41.06
N SER A 178 19.53 2.25 -42.20
CA SER A 178 18.74 3.24 -42.94
C SER A 178 17.58 3.84 -42.13
N VAL A 179 17.00 3.09 -41.18
CA VAL A 179 15.95 3.58 -40.26
C VAL A 179 16.53 4.62 -39.30
N LEU A 180 17.73 4.35 -38.78
CA LEU A 180 18.41 5.22 -37.82
C LEU A 180 18.91 6.50 -38.51
N ASP A 181 19.56 6.36 -39.67
CA ASP A 181 20.14 7.47 -40.42
C ASP A 181 19.09 8.49 -40.86
N LYS A 182 17.89 8.03 -41.19
CA LYS A 182 16.78 8.88 -41.66
C LYS A 182 15.91 9.43 -40.54
N LYS A 183 16.19 9.07 -39.28
CA LYS A 183 15.39 9.46 -38.11
C LYS A 183 13.89 9.22 -38.32
N CYS A 184 13.53 8.04 -38.82
CA CYS A 184 12.13 7.69 -39.01
C CYS A 184 11.35 7.78 -37.70
N LYS A 185 10.05 8.05 -37.76
CA LYS A 185 9.20 8.10 -36.57
C LYS A 185 9.02 6.69 -36.00
N ILE A 186 9.38 6.51 -34.73
CA ILE A 186 9.30 5.24 -34.01
C ILE A 186 8.36 5.41 -32.82
N ILE A 187 7.34 4.56 -32.74
CA ILE A 187 6.46 4.43 -31.58
C ILE A 187 6.84 3.14 -30.88
N TYR A 188 7.43 3.25 -29.71
CA TYR A 188 7.88 2.12 -28.90
C TYR A 188 6.89 1.84 -27.76
N THR A 189 6.38 0.61 -27.68
CA THR A 189 5.43 0.23 -26.62
C THR A 189 6.09 -0.61 -25.55
N ILE A 190 5.81 -0.29 -24.27
CA ILE A 190 6.25 -1.05 -23.10
C ILE A 190 5.07 -1.36 -22.19
N SER A 191 5.20 -2.42 -21.40
CA SER A 191 4.18 -2.82 -20.43
C SER A 191 4.86 -3.43 -19.22
N ASN A 192 4.11 -3.56 -18.12
CA ASN A 192 4.55 -4.27 -16.93
C ASN A 192 5.15 -5.65 -17.33
N PRO A 193 6.39 -5.99 -16.89
CA PRO A 193 7.04 -7.25 -17.24
C PRO A 193 6.25 -8.49 -16.80
N LYS A 194 5.47 -8.40 -15.72
CA LYS A 194 4.64 -9.51 -15.21
C LYS A 194 3.51 -9.87 -16.18
N ASP A 195 2.75 -8.87 -16.61
CA ASP A 195 1.68 -9.04 -17.60
C ASP A 195 2.25 -9.41 -18.97
N THR A 196 3.42 -8.85 -19.33
CA THR A 196 4.13 -9.17 -20.57
C THR A 196 4.48 -10.66 -20.61
N LEU A 197 5.07 -11.21 -19.55
CA LEU A 197 5.44 -12.62 -19.46
C LEU A 197 4.20 -13.54 -19.53
N VAL A 198 3.13 -13.21 -18.81
CA VAL A 198 1.87 -13.97 -18.84
C VAL A 198 1.25 -13.97 -20.23
N SER A 199 1.24 -12.81 -20.88
CA SER A 199 0.74 -12.66 -22.24
C SER A 199 1.60 -13.44 -23.25
N TYR A 200 2.93 -13.43 -23.05
CA TYR A 200 3.89 -14.17 -23.87
C TYR A 200 3.72 -15.68 -23.73
N TYR A 201 3.64 -16.20 -22.50
CA TYR A 201 3.41 -17.62 -22.24
C TYR A 201 2.15 -18.16 -22.94
N ASN A 202 1.02 -17.47 -22.77
CA ASN A 202 -0.23 -17.86 -23.40
C ASN A 202 -0.18 -17.80 -24.93
N PHE A 203 0.58 -16.84 -25.48
CA PHE A 203 0.76 -16.69 -26.92
C PHE A 203 1.67 -17.79 -27.49
N ALA A 204 2.83 -18.04 -26.89
CA ALA A 204 3.80 -19.03 -27.35
C ALA A 204 3.19 -20.44 -27.43
N ARG A 205 2.35 -20.81 -26.46
CA ARG A 205 1.64 -22.12 -26.48
C ARG A 205 0.63 -22.30 -27.61
N LYS A 206 0.18 -21.21 -28.23
CA LYS A 206 -0.85 -21.22 -29.29
C LYS A 206 -0.30 -20.83 -30.66
N ASN A 207 0.90 -20.25 -30.70
CA ASN A 207 1.52 -19.80 -31.93
C ASN A 207 2.12 -21.00 -32.69
N PRO A 208 1.62 -21.33 -33.90
CA PRO A 208 2.13 -22.46 -34.68
C PRO A 208 3.59 -22.33 -35.10
N PHE A 209 4.17 -21.13 -35.00
CA PHE A 209 5.57 -20.84 -35.35
C PHE A 209 6.50 -20.76 -34.12
N GLN A 210 5.94 -20.89 -32.91
CA GLN A 210 6.68 -20.76 -31.64
C GLN A 210 6.10 -21.70 -30.58
N GLU A 211 5.76 -22.94 -30.94
CA GLU A 211 5.11 -23.88 -30.02
C GLU A 211 6.01 -24.16 -28.81
N TYR A 212 5.63 -23.57 -27.67
CA TYR A 212 6.24 -23.80 -26.37
C TYR A 212 5.46 -24.89 -25.62
N ASN A 213 6.15 -25.90 -25.13
CA ASN A 213 5.53 -27.04 -24.45
C ASN A 213 5.86 -27.13 -22.94
N GLY A 214 6.70 -26.23 -22.43
CA GLY A 214 6.96 -26.15 -20.99
C GLY A 214 5.82 -25.52 -20.19
N ASP A 215 5.95 -25.55 -18.87
CA ASP A 215 5.04 -24.86 -17.96
C ASP A 215 5.41 -23.37 -17.80
N PHE A 216 4.60 -22.63 -17.03
CA PHE A 216 4.82 -21.21 -16.80
C PHE A 216 6.09 -20.95 -15.97
N GLU A 217 6.38 -21.81 -14.98
CA GLU A 217 7.53 -21.66 -14.10
C GLU A 217 8.85 -21.76 -14.87
N ALA A 218 8.96 -22.72 -15.80
CA ALA A 218 10.13 -22.83 -16.67
C ALA A 218 10.32 -21.57 -17.53
N MET A 219 9.24 -21.03 -18.10
CA MET A 219 9.32 -19.79 -18.88
C MET A 219 9.66 -18.58 -18.01
N PHE A 220 9.12 -18.53 -16.79
CA PHE A 220 9.45 -17.50 -15.81
C PHE A 220 10.94 -17.48 -15.49
N LYS A 221 11.53 -18.66 -15.22
CA LYS A 221 12.97 -18.81 -14.95
C LYS A 221 13.82 -18.35 -16.15
N LEU A 222 13.42 -18.70 -17.37
CA LEU A 222 14.09 -18.23 -18.59
C LEU A 222 14.00 -16.70 -18.74
N PHE A 223 12.86 -16.11 -18.41
CA PHE A 223 12.63 -14.67 -18.52
C PHE A 223 13.51 -13.87 -17.55
N ILE A 224 13.52 -14.22 -16.26
CA ILE A 224 14.30 -13.50 -15.25
C ILE A 224 15.82 -13.72 -15.42
N LYS A 225 16.23 -14.87 -15.97
CA LYS A 225 17.62 -15.14 -16.34
C LYS A 225 18.04 -14.47 -17.65
N GLU A 226 17.08 -13.94 -18.41
CA GLU A 226 17.27 -13.34 -19.72
C GLU A 226 17.85 -14.29 -20.77
N GLU A 227 17.38 -15.54 -20.73
CA GLU A 227 17.88 -16.63 -21.54
C GLU A 227 16.77 -17.20 -22.41
N GLN A 228 17.09 -17.49 -23.67
CA GLN A 228 16.31 -18.37 -24.55
C GLN A 228 14.82 -18.00 -24.70
N ILE A 229 14.49 -16.72 -24.62
CA ILE A 229 13.17 -16.18 -25.01
C ILE A 229 13.35 -15.32 -26.26
N ASN A 230 12.57 -15.59 -27.30
CA ASN A 230 12.61 -14.84 -28.55
C ASN A 230 12.41 -13.33 -28.31
N CYS A 231 13.21 -12.50 -28.98
CA CYS A 231 13.37 -11.06 -28.80
C CYS A 231 13.98 -10.65 -27.43
N GLY A 232 14.32 -11.59 -26.54
CA GLY A 232 14.99 -11.32 -25.27
C GLY A 232 16.50 -11.09 -25.42
N PRO A 233 17.20 -10.48 -24.44
CA PRO A 233 16.72 -10.06 -23.10
C PRO A 233 15.66 -8.96 -23.08
N PHE A 234 14.60 -9.12 -22.27
CA PHE A 234 13.55 -8.11 -22.10
C PHE A 234 14.10 -6.78 -21.59
N SER A 235 14.95 -6.79 -20.55
CA SER A 235 15.45 -5.55 -19.97
C SER A 235 16.28 -4.74 -20.96
N ARG A 236 17.21 -5.40 -21.66
CA ARG A 236 18.04 -4.75 -22.67
C ARG A 236 17.20 -4.20 -23.82
N HIS A 237 16.19 -4.96 -24.27
CA HIS A 237 15.28 -4.50 -25.32
C HIS A 237 14.58 -3.19 -24.91
N VAL A 238 14.10 -3.10 -23.68
CA VAL A 238 13.45 -1.89 -23.16
C VAL A 238 14.45 -0.75 -22.95
N LEU A 239 15.61 -1.02 -22.34
CA LEU A 239 16.61 -0.01 -22.02
C LEU A 239 17.20 0.65 -23.27
N GLU A 240 17.43 -0.11 -24.36
CA GLU A 240 17.96 0.46 -25.60
C GLU A 240 17.04 1.56 -26.20
N PHE A 241 15.72 1.39 -26.12
CA PHE A 241 14.78 2.45 -26.52
C PHE A 241 14.66 3.52 -25.44
N TRP A 242 14.64 3.14 -24.16
CA TRP A 242 14.49 4.09 -23.06
C TRP A 242 15.61 5.14 -23.01
N GLU A 243 16.85 4.71 -23.24
CA GLU A 243 18.01 5.61 -23.31
C GLU A 243 17.84 6.74 -24.35
N ARG A 244 16.94 6.54 -25.32
CA ARG A 244 16.69 7.43 -26.47
C ARG A 244 15.33 8.10 -26.44
N ARG A 245 14.61 8.00 -25.32
CA ARG A 245 13.26 8.57 -25.14
C ARG A 245 13.13 10.08 -25.39
N ASN A 246 14.25 10.81 -25.36
CA ASN A 246 14.29 12.25 -25.59
C ASN A 246 14.57 12.61 -27.06
N GLU A 247 14.76 11.62 -27.94
CA GLU A 247 14.85 11.84 -29.38
C GLU A 247 13.47 12.22 -29.93
N ASP A 248 13.43 13.29 -30.74
CA ASP A 248 12.20 13.87 -31.30
C ASP A 248 11.44 12.91 -32.22
N ASN A 249 12.13 11.92 -32.81
CA ASN A 249 11.57 10.89 -33.65
C ASN A 249 11.15 9.61 -32.88
N ILE A 250 11.26 9.57 -31.55
CA ILE A 250 10.88 8.39 -30.74
C ILE A 250 9.79 8.77 -29.72
N LEU A 251 8.65 8.08 -29.80
CA LEU A 251 7.59 8.15 -28.80
C LEU A 251 7.54 6.83 -28.02
N ILE A 252 7.76 6.89 -26.71
CA ILE A 252 7.60 5.72 -25.82
C ILE A 252 6.23 5.79 -25.15
N LEU A 253 5.48 4.70 -25.24
CA LEU A 253 4.16 4.57 -24.63
C LEU A 253 4.10 3.34 -23.73
N HIS A 254 3.70 3.55 -22.48
CA HIS A 254 3.28 2.47 -21.63
C HIS A 254 1.90 1.97 -22.08
N PHE A 255 1.65 0.66 -21.98
CA PHE A 255 0.37 0.04 -22.33
C PHE A 255 -0.81 0.71 -21.61
N GLU A 256 -0.58 1.12 -20.37
CA GLU A 256 -1.54 1.81 -19.50
C GLU A 256 -1.82 3.25 -19.98
N ASP A 257 -0.87 3.85 -20.69
CA ASP A 257 -0.89 5.23 -21.17
C ASP A 257 -1.38 5.36 -22.63
N MET A 258 -1.69 4.25 -23.30
CA MET A 258 -2.15 4.24 -24.71
C MET A 258 -3.35 5.18 -24.95
N LYS A 259 -4.17 5.43 -23.91
CA LYS A 259 -5.34 6.32 -23.97
C LYS A 259 -5.01 7.82 -23.87
N LYS A 260 -3.76 8.21 -23.64
CA LYS A 260 -3.33 9.61 -23.54
C LYS A 260 -3.13 10.19 -24.95
N PHE A 261 -4.21 10.67 -25.57
CA PHE A 261 -4.24 11.11 -26.97
C PHE A 261 -3.25 12.23 -27.31
N GLU A 262 -2.98 13.13 -26.37
CA GLU A 262 -2.11 14.28 -26.57
C GLU A 262 -0.70 13.90 -27.08
N ALA A 263 -0.09 12.87 -26.48
CA ALA A 263 1.22 12.40 -26.89
C ALA A 263 1.24 11.88 -28.34
N TRP A 264 0.19 11.17 -28.75
CA TRP A 264 0.03 10.70 -30.13
C TRP A 264 -0.12 11.86 -31.10
N LEU A 265 -0.98 12.83 -30.75
CA LEU A 265 -1.31 13.98 -31.58
C LEU A 265 -0.10 14.88 -31.80
N ASN A 266 0.62 15.21 -30.72
CA ASN A 266 1.86 15.99 -30.77
C ASN A 266 2.92 15.27 -31.60
N PHE A 267 3.14 13.97 -31.34
CA PHE A 267 4.14 13.21 -32.07
C PHE A 267 3.82 13.04 -33.55
N LEU A 268 2.55 12.89 -33.92
CA LEU A 268 2.12 12.75 -35.32
C LEU A 268 1.90 14.09 -36.03
N GLY A 269 1.92 15.21 -35.30
CA GLY A 269 1.58 16.53 -35.85
C GLY A 269 0.13 16.62 -36.30
N LYS A 270 -0.79 16.02 -35.53
CA LYS A 270 -2.24 16.00 -35.79
C LYS A 270 -2.98 16.75 -34.69
N SER A 271 -4.18 17.22 -34.99
CA SER A 271 -5.08 17.82 -34.02
C SER A 271 -6.48 17.26 -34.23
N LEU A 272 -7.13 16.83 -33.16
CA LEU A 272 -8.47 16.24 -33.18
C LEU A 272 -9.37 17.01 -32.21
N THR A 273 -10.66 17.09 -32.52
CA THR A 273 -11.68 17.55 -31.57
C THR A 273 -11.96 16.48 -30.52
N ASP A 274 -12.59 16.85 -29.40
CA ASP A 274 -12.97 15.90 -28.35
C ASP A 274 -13.86 14.76 -28.88
N ASP A 275 -14.80 15.08 -29.79
CA ASP A 275 -15.64 14.08 -30.46
C ASP A 275 -14.82 13.11 -31.30
N GLN A 276 -13.82 13.61 -32.02
CA GLN A 276 -12.91 12.78 -32.83
C GLN A 276 -12.03 11.90 -31.94
N VAL A 277 -11.53 12.42 -30.82
CA VAL A 277 -10.80 11.64 -29.81
C VAL A 277 -11.69 10.52 -29.28
N GLN A 278 -12.96 10.80 -28.97
CA GLN A 278 -13.90 9.79 -28.50
C GLN A 278 -14.18 8.71 -29.56
N GLN A 279 -14.29 9.07 -30.84
CA GLN A 279 -14.46 8.11 -31.93
C GLN A 279 -13.26 7.17 -32.07
N VAL A 280 -12.03 7.71 -32.02
CA VAL A 280 -10.81 6.89 -32.07
C VAL A 280 -10.72 5.98 -30.84
N ALA A 281 -11.03 6.51 -29.65
CA ALA A 281 -11.03 5.75 -28.41
C ALA A 281 -12.01 4.58 -28.44
N GLU A 282 -13.22 4.80 -28.97
CA GLU A 282 -14.23 3.75 -29.10
C GLU A 282 -13.81 2.72 -30.15
N HIS A 283 -13.31 3.12 -31.32
CA HIS A 283 -12.85 2.19 -32.37
C HIS A 283 -11.68 1.31 -31.87
N CYS A 284 -10.71 1.91 -31.17
CA CYS A 284 -9.53 1.22 -30.66
C CYS A 284 -9.77 0.52 -29.30
N LYS A 285 -11.01 0.48 -28.81
CA LYS A 285 -11.36 -0.22 -27.57
C LYS A 285 -11.18 -1.73 -27.76
N PHE A 286 -10.65 -2.40 -26.74
CA PHE A 286 -10.35 -3.84 -26.77
C PHE A 286 -11.54 -4.69 -27.25
N ASP A 287 -12.75 -4.42 -26.76
CA ASP A 287 -13.95 -5.19 -27.12
C ASP A 287 -14.32 -5.06 -28.61
N ASN A 288 -14.03 -3.91 -29.20
CA ASN A 288 -14.32 -3.64 -30.61
C ASN A 288 -13.22 -4.24 -31.48
N MET A 289 -11.96 -4.01 -31.14
CA MET A 289 -10.81 -4.60 -31.85
C MET A 289 -10.79 -6.13 -31.79
N SER A 290 -11.20 -6.75 -30.68
CA SER A 290 -11.23 -8.22 -30.54
C SER A 290 -12.30 -8.88 -31.41
N LYS A 291 -13.37 -8.16 -31.75
CA LYS A 291 -14.44 -8.62 -32.64
C LYS A 291 -14.17 -8.29 -34.10
N ASN A 292 -13.27 -7.36 -34.37
CA ASN A 292 -12.97 -6.88 -35.72
C ASN A 292 -11.95 -7.80 -36.43
N PRO A 293 -12.31 -8.44 -37.57
CA PRO A 293 -11.42 -9.35 -38.28
C PRO A 293 -10.17 -8.68 -38.86
N SER A 294 -10.16 -7.35 -39.01
CA SER A 294 -8.99 -6.60 -39.44
C SER A 294 -7.91 -6.45 -38.35
N THR A 295 -8.26 -6.62 -37.08
CA THR A 295 -7.35 -6.40 -35.94
C THR A 295 -7.14 -7.62 -35.04
N ASN A 296 -8.05 -8.59 -35.02
CA ASN A 296 -8.05 -9.68 -34.02
C ASN A 296 -7.22 -10.92 -34.38
N TYR A 297 -6.65 -11.00 -35.58
CA TYR A 297 -5.83 -12.13 -36.06
C TYR A 297 -6.48 -13.51 -35.97
N SER A 298 -7.82 -13.58 -35.95
CA SER A 298 -8.57 -14.85 -35.76
C SER A 298 -8.27 -15.92 -36.81
N ASN A 299 -7.88 -15.52 -38.02
CA ASN A 299 -7.49 -16.40 -39.11
C ASN A 299 -6.11 -17.09 -38.91
N PHE A 300 -5.28 -16.59 -37.99
CA PHE A 300 -3.90 -17.08 -37.77
C PHE A 300 -3.72 -17.72 -36.39
N CYS A 301 -4.31 -17.12 -35.35
CA CYS A 301 -4.17 -17.58 -33.97
C CYS A 301 -5.48 -17.35 -33.22
N SER A 302 -6.15 -18.44 -32.81
CA SER A 302 -7.39 -18.34 -32.05
C SER A 302 -7.14 -17.71 -30.67
N GLY A 303 -7.93 -16.69 -30.33
CA GLY A 303 -7.80 -15.97 -29.06
C GLY A 303 -6.52 -15.15 -28.91
N PHE A 304 -5.99 -14.59 -30.01
CA PHE A 304 -4.83 -13.69 -30.00
C PHE A 304 -5.04 -12.46 -29.10
N MET A 305 -6.22 -11.85 -29.18
CA MET A 305 -6.68 -10.83 -28.22
C MET A 305 -7.36 -11.52 -27.04
N ARG A 306 -6.67 -11.61 -25.90
CA ARG A 306 -7.01 -12.54 -24.79
C ARG A 306 -7.93 -11.95 -23.71
N LYS A 307 -7.46 -10.93 -22.99
CA LYS A 307 -8.20 -10.29 -21.87
C LYS A 307 -8.17 -8.76 -21.91
N GLY A 308 -7.09 -8.15 -22.41
CA GLY A 308 -6.99 -6.69 -22.49
C GLY A 308 -6.97 -5.98 -21.13
N GLN A 309 -6.56 -6.68 -20.08
CA GLN A 309 -6.58 -6.21 -18.70
C GLN A 309 -5.17 -6.07 -18.15
N VAL A 310 -4.99 -5.08 -17.27
CA VAL A 310 -3.78 -4.89 -16.47
C VAL A 310 -3.90 -5.72 -15.19
N GLY A 311 -2.82 -6.37 -14.76
CA GLY A 311 -2.77 -7.11 -13.50
C GLY A 311 -3.23 -8.56 -13.57
N ASP A 312 -3.39 -9.15 -14.76
CA ASP A 312 -3.78 -10.56 -14.88
C ASP A 312 -2.70 -11.52 -14.36
N TRP A 313 -1.46 -11.04 -14.25
CA TRP A 313 -0.37 -11.76 -13.60
C TRP A 313 -0.70 -12.22 -12.17
N LYS A 314 -1.55 -11.49 -11.44
CA LYS A 314 -1.98 -11.86 -10.09
C LYS A 314 -2.69 -13.21 -10.02
N ASN A 315 -3.25 -13.67 -11.14
CA ASN A 315 -3.93 -14.96 -11.23
C ASN A 315 -3.00 -16.13 -11.54
N ILE A 316 -1.71 -15.86 -11.85
CA ILE A 316 -0.76 -16.86 -12.35
C ILE A 316 0.51 -16.91 -11.51
N PHE A 317 1.01 -15.76 -11.04
CA PHE A 317 2.20 -15.69 -10.21
C PHE A 317 1.91 -16.23 -8.80
N THR A 318 2.84 -16.99 -8.26
CA THR A 318 2.94 -17.21 -6.81
C THR A 318 3.54 -15.97 -6.14
N ASP A 319 3.40 -15.86 -4.82
CA ASP A 319 4.05 -14.77 -4.05
C ASP A 319 5.57 -14.78 -4.23
N GLU A 320 6.20 -15.96 -4.26
CA GLU A 320 7.63 -16.15 -4.52
C GLU A 320 8.03 -15.63 -5.92
N MET A 321 7.30 -16.01 -6.98
CA MET A 321 7.55 -15.50 -8.33
C MET A 321 7.37 -13.97 -8.41
N ASN A 322 6.42 -13.44 -7.65
CA ASN A 322 6.19 -12.00 -7.59
C ASN A 322 7.36 -11.27 -6.94
N GLU A 323 7.90 -11.80 -5.85
CA GLU A 323 9.11 -11.29 -5.19
C GLU A 323 10.34 -11.38 -6.10
N GLU A 324 10.61 -12.54 -6.69
CA GLU A 324 11.73 -12.75 -7.64
C GLU A 324 11.66 -11.79 -8.83
N MET A 325 10.46 -11.58 -9.39
CA MET A 325 10.26 -10.61 -10.48
C MET A 325 10.49 -9.17 -10.02
N ASN A 326 10.07 -8.81 -8.80
CA ASN A 326 10.36 -7.47 -8.25
C ASN A 326 11.86 -7.26 -8.09
N GLU A 327 12.60 -8.27 -7.66
CA GLU A 327 14.07 -8.23 -7.57
C GLU A 327 14.72 -8.13 -8.95
N TYR A 328 14.27 -8.91 -9.93
CA TYR A 328 14.70 -8.79 -11.32
C TYR A 328 14.49 -7.36 -11.84
N VAL A 329 13.30 -6.78 -11.65
CA VAL A 329 12.99 -5.42 -12.10
C VAL A 329 13.91 -4.41 -11.41
N LYS A 330 14.06 -4.52 -10.09
CA LYS A 330 14.96 -3.66 -9.31
C LYS A 330 16.41 -3.77 -9.77
N LEU A 331 16.89 -4.97 -10.06
CA LEU A 331 18.27 -5.22 -10.50
C LEU A 331 18.52 -4.65 -11.90
N LYS A 332 17.58 -4.87 -12.83
CA LYS A 332 17.76 -4.54 -14.25
C LYS A 332 17.41 -3.11 -14.59
N PHE A 333 16.43 -2.51 -13.90
CA PHE A 333 15.94 -1.18 -14.22
C PHE A 333 16.11 -0.15 -13.11
N GLY A 334 16.45 -0.55 -11.87
CA GLY A 334 16.45 0.32 -10.67
C GLY A 334 17.42 1.52 -10.68
N LYS A 335 18.11 1.79 -11.79
CA LYS A 335 18.90 3.01 -12.02
C LYS A 335 18.35 3.89 -13.16
N SER A 336 17.36 3.46 -13.94
CA SER A 336 17.03 4.06 -15.24
C SER A 336 15.53 4.16 -15.55
N VAL A 337 14.70 3.17 -15.17
CA VAL A 337 13.25 3.11 -15.47
C VAL A 337 12.57 2.32 -14.36
N ASP A 338 11.36 2.66 -13.93
CA ASP A 338 10.50 1.66 -13.28
C ASP A 338 9.31 1.35 -14.19
N PRO A 339 9.36 0.25 -14.99
CA PRO A 339 8.26 -0.12 -15.86
C PRO A 339 7.00 -0.55 -15.10
N LEU A 340 7.03 -0.62 -13.76
CA LEU A 340 5.87 -0.89 -12.90
C LEU A 340 5.05 0.38 -12.59
N LEU A 341 5.53 1.57 -12.94
CA LEU A 341 4.92 2.86 -12.60
C LEU A 341 4.66 3.73 -13.85
N PRO A 342 3.57 3.50 -14.60
CA PRO A 342 3.27 4.27 -15.81
C PRO A 342 2.92 5.74 -15.48
N GLY A 343 3.43 6.67 -16.31
CA GLY A 343 2.95 8.06 -16.38
C GLY A 343 3.58 9.10 -15.45
N ILE A 344 4.70 8.80 -14.78
CA ILE A 344 5.29 9.68 -13.73
C ILE A 344 6.60 10.36 -14.19
N GLY A 345 7.03 10.13 -15.43
CA GLY A 345 8.33 10.60 -15.92
C GLY A 345 9.52 9.92 -15.22
N GLU A 346 10.69 10.52 -15.38
CA GLU A 346 11.97 10.20 -14.73
C GLU A 346 11.94 10.01 -13.22
N VAL A 347 11.76 8.80 -12.66
CA VAL A 347 11.86 8.62 -11.20
C VAL A 347 13.23 8.06 -10.80
N TYR A 348 13.97 8.80 -9.98
CA TYR A 348 15.29 8.47 -9.49
C TYR A 348 15.25 8.13 -8.01
N LYS A 349 16.08 7.18 -7.57
CA LYS A 349 16.22 6.88 -6.15
C LYS A 349 17.39 7.66 -5.55
N CYS A 350 17.10 8.61 -4.65
CA CYS A 350 18.10 9.39 -3.90
C CYS A 350 17.90 9.18 -2.40
N ASN A 351 18.95 8.73 -1.69
CA ASN A 351 18.90 8.44 -0.25
C ASN A 351 17.70 7.58 0.18
N GLY A 352 17.26 6.66 -0.67
CA GLY A 352 16.10 5.79 -0.38
C GLY A 352 14.74 6.38 -0.74
N PHE A 353 14.66 7.65 -1.15
CA PHE A 353 13.45 8.29 -1.69
C PHE A 353 13.40 8.21 -3.21
N TYR A 354 12.21 8.07 -3.76
CA TYR A 354 11.92 8.15 -5.18
C TYR A 354 11.51 9.58 -5.52
N LEU A 355 12.31 10.25 -6.37
CA LEU A 355 12.17 11.65 -6.75
C LEU A 355 11.98 11.75 -8.26
N ASN A 356 11.11 12.64 -8.72
CA ASN A 356 10.96 12.91 -10.14
C ASN A 356 12.11 13.82 -10.63
N HIS A 357 12.59 13.64 -11.86
CA HIS A 357 13.53 14.52 -12.55
C HIS A 357 13.23 16.02 -12.37
N GLU A 358 11.96 16.41 -12.44
CA GLU A 358 11.52 17.81 -12.30
C GLU A 358 11.39 18.29 -10.84
N HIS A 359 11.36 17.36 -9.87
CA HIS A 359 11.10 17.60 -8.45
C HIS A 359 12.19 16.95 -7.57
N GLY A 360 13.17 17.73 -7.12
CA GLY A 360 14.24 17.26 -6.25
C GLY A 360 15.19 16.26 -6.91
N GLY A 361 15.12 16.10 -8.24
CA GLY A 361 16.04 15.27 -9.01
C GLY A 361 17.51 15.66 -8.82
N ILE A 362 18.42 14.78 -9.25
CA ILE A 362 19.87 14.88 -8.98
C ILE A 362 20.44 16.27 -9.32
N GLU A 363 20.04 16.85 -10.45
CA GLU A 363 20.51 18.17 -10.88
C GLU A 363 19.99 19.31 -9.99
N CYS A 364 18.72 19.26 -9.54
CA CYS A 364 18.18 20.26 -8.62
C CYS A 364 18.89 20.19 -7.27
N ARG A 365 19.15 18.97 -6.77
CA ARG A 365 19.90 18.78 -5.53
C ARG A 365 21.32 19.33 -5.65
N LYS A 366 22.01 19.02 -6.74
CA LYS A 366 23.35 19.53 -7.02
C LYS A 366 23.36 21.06 -7.09
N TRP A 367 22.38 21.65 -7.76
CA TRP A 367 22.24 23.10 -7.81
C TRP A 367 22.04 23.71 -6.42
N LEU A 368 21.16 23.11 -5.58
CA LEU A 368 20.94 23.57 -4.21
C LEU A 368 22.23 23.47 -3.38
N ASP A 369 22.94 22.36 -3.46
CA ASP A 369 24.21 22.17 -2.73
C ASP A 369 25.30 23.18 -3.18
N GLU A 370 25.27 23.64 -4.44
CA GLU A 370 26.24 24.59 -5.01
C GLU A 370 25.83 26.06 -4.85
N ASN A 371 24.53 26.39 -4.81
CA ASN A 371 24.02 27.76 -4.98
C ASN A 371 23.07 28.23 -3.86
N PHE A 372 22.59 27.35 -2.98
CA PHE A 372 21.64 27.72 -1.94
C PHE A 372 22.29 27.71 -0.55
N GLU A 373 22.23 28.85 0.14
CA GLU A 373 22.68 29.01 1.52
C GLU A 373 21.50 29.39 2.40
N ALA A 374 21.16 28.53 3.36
CA ALA A 374 20.09 28.77 4.32
C ALA A 374 20.51 29.82 5.36
N ARG A 375 19.59 30.72 5.71
CA ARG A 375 19.78 31.72 6.76
C ARG A 375 19.14 31.27 8.07
N PRO A 376 19.64 31.71 9.23
CA PRO A 376 19.07 31.33 10.53
C PRO A 376 17.61 31.75 10.76
N ASP A 377 17.12 32.74 10.01
CA ASP A 377 15.75 33.26 10.07
C ASP A 377 14.83 32.68 8.98
N ASP A 378 15.31 31.75 8.16
CA ASP A 378 14.49 31.07 7.17
C ASP A 378 13.55 30.06 7.84
N VAL A 379 12.28 30.08 7.45
CA VAL A 379 11.24 29.16 7.94
C VAL A 379 10.79 28.25 6.81
N TYR A 380 11.02 26.94 6.99
CA TYR A 380 10.66 25.92 6.01
C TYR A 380 9.35 25.23 6.40
N VAL A 381 8.44 25.06 5.44
CA VAL A 381 7.26 24.21 5.58
C VAL A 381 7.49 22.96 4.76
N ALA A 382 7.74 21.83 5.42
CA ALA A 382 7.96 20.53 4.81
C ALA A 382 6.78 19.59 5.11
N SER A 383 6.36 18.81 4.11
CA SER A 383 5.24 17.87 4.25
C SER A 383 5.22 16.86 3.12
N PHE A 384 4.66 15.68 3.36
CA PHE A 384 4.28 14.81 2.25
C PHE A 384 3.12 15.46 1.45
N PRO A 385 3.07 15.34 0.11
CA PRO A 385 2.04 16.01 -0.67
C PRO A 385 0.62 15.70 -0.17
N LYS A 386 -0.23 16.73 -0.09
CA LYS A 386 -1.64 16.66 0.32
C LYS A 386 -1.89 16.34 1.81
N THR A 387 -0.92 16.54 2.70
CA THR A 387 -1.10 16.38 4.17
C THR A 387 -1.26 17.70 4.94
N GLY A 388 -1.86 18.73 4.32
CA GLY A 388 -2.14 20.01 5.01
C GLY A 388 -1.15 21.15 4.76
N THR A 389 -0.21 20.99 3.82
CA THR A 389 0.84 21.97 3.48
C THR A 389 0.31 23.40 3.32
N THR A 390 -0.78 23.57 2.56
CA THR A 390 -1.39 24.88 2.28
C THR A 390 -1.86 25.58 3.56
N TRP A 391 -2.35 24.82 4.53
CA TRP A 391 -2.83 25.38 5.80
C TRP A 391 -1.65 25.87 6.65
N ALA A 392 -0.62 25.04 6.76
CA ALA A 392 0.59 25.37 7.50
C ALA A 392 1.29 26.60 6.90
N GLN A 393 1.39 26.67 5.57
CA GLN A 393 1.95 27.84 4.86
C GLN A 393 1.19 29.12 5.21
N GLU A 394 -0.14 29.14 5.07
CA GLU A 394 -0.92 30.36 5.36
C GLU A 394 -0.80 30.79 6.83
N LEU A 395 -0.86 29.83 7.77
CA LEU A 395 -0.70 30.09 9.20
C LEU A 395 0.66 30.69 9.53
N VAL A 396 1.75 30.04 9.07
CA VAL A 396 3.13 30.51 9.29
C VAL A 396 3.32 31.90 8.69
N TYR A 397 2.80 32.15 7.49
CA TYR A 397 2.98 33.45 6.84
C TYR A 397 2.26 34.59 7.56
N VAL A 398 0.99 34.39 7.93
CA VAL A 398 0.19 35.42 8.60
C VAL A 398 0.78 35.73 9.98
N ILE A 399 1.16 34.72 10.76
CA ILE A 399 1.77 34.90 12.09
C ILE A 399 3.16 35.55 11.96
N GLY A 400 3.97 35.07 11.02
CA GLY A 400 5.31 35.62 10.73
C GLY A 400 5.27 37.09 10.31
N ASN A 401 4.22 37.52 9.59
CA ASN A 401 4.03 38.90 9.11
C ASN A 401 3.07 39.72 10.00
N ASP A 402 3.04 39.47 11.30
CA ASP A 402 2.33 40.30 12.30
C ASP A 402 0.84 40.46 12.00
N LEU A 403 0.19 39.38 11.58
CA LEU A 403 -1.24 39.31 11.27
C LEU A 403 -1.64 40.27 10.14
N ASN A 404 -0.73 40.55 9.21
CA ASN A 404 -1.01 41.36 8.03
C ASN A 404 -1.81 40.56 6.98
N PHE A 405 -3.11 40.43 7.22
CA PHE A 405 -4.04 39.69 6.35
C PHE A 405 -4.15 40.30 4.95
N GLU A 406 -3.94 41.60 4.76
CA GLU A 406 -3.99 42.26 3.45
C GLU A 406 -2.75 41.95 2.60
N LYS A 407 -1.56 41.90 3.23
CA LYS A 407 -0.36 41.37 2.58
C LYS A 407 -0.55 39.89 2.20
N ALA A 408 -1.21 39.13 3.08
CA ALA A 408 -1.62 37.75 2.82
C ALA A 408 -2.82 37.60 1.87
N LYS A 409 -3.34 38.65 1.26
CA LYS A 409 -4.28 38.56 0.12
C LYS A 409 -3.66 39.06 -1.18
N SER A 410 -2.68 39.95 -1.10
CA SER A 410 -2.06 40.60 -2.26
C SER A 410 -0.90 39.81 -2.88
N THR A 411 -0.27 38.90 -2.14
CA THR A 411 0.87 38.09 -2.62
C THR A 411 0.43 36.65 -2.85
N ARG A 412 0.73 35.97 -3.96
CA ARG A 412 0.29 34.56 -4.13
C ARG A 412 1.03 33.62 -3.17
N LEU A 413 0.39 32.57 -2.67
CA LEU A 413 0.97 31.64 -1.68
C LEU A 413 2.28 31.01 -2.18
N MET A 414 2.36 30.66 -3.47
CA MET A 414 3.58 30.15 -4.12
C MET A 414 4.76 31.14 -4.14
N GLN A 415 4.48 32.44 -4.07
CA GLN A 415 5.52 33.47 -3.96
C GLN A 415 5.97 33.65 -2.50
N ARG A 416 5.10 33.30 -1.54
CA ARG A 416 5.40 33.34 -0.10
C ARG A 416 6.22 32.13 0.33
N PHE A 417 5.92 30.97 -0.24
CA PHE A 417 6.64 29.71 -0.04
C PHE A 417 7.02 29.11 -1.40
N PRO A 418 8.09 29.62 -2.05
CA PRO A 418 8.64 28.96 -3.21
C PRO A 418 9.18 27.58 -2.81
N TYR A 419 8.94 26.56 -3.64
CA TYR A 419 9.55 25.24 -3.44
C TYR A 419 11.03 25.33 -3.78
N ALA A 420 11.90 24.98 -2.83
CA ALA A 420 13.34 24.99 -3.06
C ALA A 420 13.76 23.90 -4.06
N GLU A 421 13.02 22.80 -4.09
CA GLU A 421 13.30 21.58 -4.84
C GLU A 421 12.73 21.56 -6.28
N LEU A 422 12.30 22.70 -6.83
CA LEU A 422 11.82 22.78 -8.21
C LEU A 422 12.87 23.33 -9.17
N ARG A 423 13.21 22.52 -10.18
CA ARG A 423 14.19 22.89 -11.21
C ARG A 423 13.80 24.13 -12.03
N ILE A 424 12.51 24.36 -12.26
CA ILE A 424 12.00 25.53 -13.00
C ILE A 424 12.42 26.85 -12.33
N ILE A 425 12.49 26.87 -11.00
CA ILE A 425 12.90 28.05 -10.22
C ILE A 425 14.42 28.27 -10.31
N THR A 426 15.21 27.19 -10.46
CA THR A 426 16.69 27.26 -10.48
C THR A 426 17.28 27.70 -11.82
N GLU A 427 16.53 27.57 -12.94
CA GLU A 427 17.06 27.86 -14.28
C GLU A 427 16.29 28.97 -15.05
N THR A 428 15.04 29.32 -14.70
CA THR A 428 14.26 30.31 -15.46
C THR A 428 13.44 31.26 -14.58
N PRO A 429 13.57 32.61 -14.72
CA PRO A 429 12.73 33.57 -13.98
C PRO A 429 11.25 33.61 -14.40
N ALA A 430 10.81 32.78 -15.36
CA ALA A 430 9.49 32.84 -15.98
C ALA A 430 8.57 31.74 -15.45
N ILE A 431 7.75 32.10 -14.46
CA ILE A 431 6.55 31.37 -14.04
C ILE A 431 5.53 31.46 -15.19
N ALA A 432 5.49 30.51 -16.13
CA ALA A 432 4.53 30.64 -17.26
C ALA A 432 4.05 29.37 -18.01
N ASN A 433 4.52 28.14 -17.79
CA ASN A 433 3.98 26.99 -18.53
C ASN A 433 3.09 26.08 -17.65
N LEU A 434 1.81 26.02 -18.02
CA LEU A 434 0.71 25.34 -17.31
C LEU A 434 0.77 23.81 -17.35
N GLU A 435 1.33 23.19 -18.40
CA GLU A 435 1.35 21.74 -18.56
C GLU A 435 2.27 21.03 -17.55
N THR A 436 3.43 21.62 -17.25
CA THR A 436 4.40 21.08 -16.27
C THR A 436 3.84 21.02 -14.85
N TYR A 437 2.84 21.86 -14.52
CA TYR A 437 2.19 21.88 -13.21
C TYR A 437 1.16 20.77 -12.98
N SER A 438 0.64 20.13 -14.04
CA SER A 438 -0.33 19.03 -13.88
C SER A 438 0.31 17.75 -13.31
N ASN A 439 1.59 17.51 -13.62
CA ASN A 439 2.39 16.39 -13.11
C ASN A 439 2.95 16.62 -11.69
N PHE A 440 2.81 17.84 -11.16
CA PHE A 440 3.37 18.35 -9.89
C PHE A 440 2.88 17.61 -8.63
N PHE A 441 1.65 17.10 -8.64
CA PHE A 441 0.98 16.57 -7.45
C PHE A 441 0.91 15.04 -7.39
N LEU A 442 1.73 14.33 -8.17
CA LEU A 442 1.81 12.87 -8.08
C LEU A 442 2.56 12.47 -6.81
N ALA A 443 1.83 11.91 -5.84
CA ALA A 443 2.33 11.48 -4.52
C ALA A 443 3.54 10.52 -4.58
N ILE A 444 3.80 9.92 -5.73
CA ILE A 444 4.89 8.95 -5.94
C ILE A 444 6.27 9.62 -5.91
N ALA A 445 6.36 10.92 -6.21
CA ALA A 445 7.61 11.70 -6.28
C ALA A 445 8.31 11.96 -4.92
N TYR A 446 7.77 11.45 -3.81
CA TYR A 446 8.36 11.57 -2.46
C TYR A 446 8.30 10.27 -1.65
N THR A 447 8.10 9.12 -2.31
CA THR A 447 7.98 7.83 -1.63
C THR A 447 9.34 7.29 -1.17
N PRO A 448 9.43 6.45 -0.12
CA PRO A 448 8.33 5.90 0.66
C PRO A 448 7.81 6.88 1.72
N PHE A 449 6.47 6.98 1.82
CA PHE A 449 5.75 7.82 2.80
C PHE A 449 6.24 7.58 4.23
N SER A 450 6.36 6.32 4.65
CA SER A 450 6.82 5.97 5.99
C SER A 450 8.18 6.57 6.33
N LYS A 451 9.14 6.50 5.41
CA LYS A 451 10.46 7.08 5.63
C LYS A 451 10.42 8.60 5.80
N HIS A 452 9.62 9.30 4.97
CA HIS A 452 9.46 10.75 5.09
C HIS A 452 8.96 11.13 6.49
N ILE A 453 7.93 10.43 6.99
CA ILE A 453 7.37 10.71 8.33
C ILE A 453 8.37 10.39 9.44
N LEU A 454 9.02 9.21 9.37
CA LEU A 454 9.95 8.75 10.42
C LEU A 454 11.18 9.65 10.56
N GLU A 455 11.74 10.16 9.46
CA GLU A 455 12.92 11.04 9.52
C GLU A 455 12.64 12.36 10.26
N PHE A 456 11.47 12.96 10.07
CA PHE A 456 11.05 14.14 10.83
C PHE A 456 10.69 13.77 12.27
N TRP A 457 10.03 12.63 12.48
CA TRP A 457 9.62 12.18 13.80
C TRP A 457 10.81 11.90 14.74
N GLU A 458 11.87 11.28 14.24
CA GLU A 458 13.11 11.05 15.00
C GLU A 458 13.75 12.35 15.49
N ARG A 459 13.50 13.46 14.79
CA ARG A 459 14.10 14.78 15.08
C ARG A 459 13.13 15.74 15.78
N ARG A 460 11.92 15.30 16.12
CA ARG A 460 10.83 16.14 16.67
C ARG A 460 11.17 16.91 17.96
N ASN A 461 12.18 16.45 18.69
CA ASN A 461 12.64 17.07 19.94
C ASN A 461 13.72 18.16 19.71
N GLN A 462 14.09 18.43 18.46
CA GLN A 462 14.98 19.54 18.14
C GLN A 462 14.22 20.86 18.19
N ASP A 463 14.80 21.87 18.82
CA ASP A 463 14.15 23.18 19.03
C ASP A 463 13.73 23.89 17.73
N ASN A 464 14.37 23.55 16.62
CA ASN A 464 14.09 24.08 15.27
C ASN A 464 13.11 23.23 14.46
N ILE A 465 12.42 22.25 15.05
CA ILE A 465 11.43 21.40 14.38
C ILE A 465 10.09 21.48 15.12
N LEU A 466 9.04 21.88 14.38
CA LEU A 466 7.65 21.84 14.83
C LEU A 466 6.85 20.88 13.95
N ILE A 467 6.27 19.84 14.56
CA ILE A 467 5.36 18.91 13.87
C ILE A 467 3.91 19.37 14.10
N LEU A 468 3.15 19.46 13.01
CA LEU A 468 1.72 19.79 13.02
C LEU A 468 0.93 18.65 12.38
N MET A 469 -0.15 18.24 13.03
CA MET A 469 -1.06 17.23 12.50
C MET A 469 -2.28 17.89 11.86
N TYR A 470 -2.62 17.47 10.63
CA TYR A 470 -3.72 18.06 9.87
C TYR A 470 -5.07 17.86 10.57
N GLU A 471 -5.29 16.67 11.11
CA GLU A 471 -6.51 16.29 11.83
C GLU A 471 -6.71 17.14 13.08
N ASP A 472 -5.63 17.44 13.82
CA ASP A 472 -5.67 18.30 15.00
C ASP A 472 -6.03 19.73 14.61
N MET A 473 -5.36 20.30 13.59
CA MET A 473 -5.70 21.62 13.06
C MET A 473 -7.15 21.70 12.56
N LYS A 474 -7.66 20.62 11.97
CA LYS A 474 -9.04 20.56 11.48
C LYS A 474 -10.06 20.49 12.61
N LYS A 475 -9.71 19.82 13.73
CA LYS A 475 -10.55 19.68 14.92
C LYS A 475 -10.59 20.97 15.74
N ASP A 476 -9.41 21.51 16.07
CA ASP A 476 -9.24 22.80 16.73
C ASP A 476 -7.90 23.42 16.31
N MET A 477 -7.99 24.53 15.59
CA MET A 477 -6.82 25.22 15.05
C MET A 477 -6.11 26.10 16.08
N ALA A 478 -6.80 26.53 17.15
CA ALA A 478 -6.25 27.50 18.09
C ALA A 478 -4.95 27.02 18.77
N PRO A 479 -4.82 25.75 19.20
CA PRO A 479 -3.55 25.22 19.71
C PRO A 479 -2.41 25.29 18.68
N ALA A 480 -2.67 24.91 17.43
CA ALA A 480 -1.68 24.98 16.36
C ALA A 480 -1.20 26.42 16.09
N VAL A 481 -2.12 27.39 16.10
CA VAL A 481 -1.77 28.82 15.98
C VAL A 481 -0.83 29.25 17.10
N ARG A 482 -1.09 28.83 18.35
CA ARG A 482 -0.22 29.16 19.49
C ARG A 482 1.14 28.48 19.37
N SER A 483 1.19 27.21 18.97
CA SER A 483 2.45 26.49 18.77
C SER A 483 3.30 27.12 17.67
N ILE A 484 2.70 27.50 16.54
CA ILE A 484 3.40 28.21 15.46
C ILE A 484 3.89 29.57 15.93
N ALA A 485 3.06 30.35 16.65
CA ALA A 485 3.48 31.64 17.19
C ALA A 485 4.68 31.47 18.13
N SER A 486 4.62 30.54 19.07
CA SER A 486 5.72 30.24 19.99
C SER A 486 6.98 29.82 19.24
N PHE A 487 6.85 28.94 18.24
CA PHE A 487 7.97 28.46 17.42
C PHE A 487 8.64 29.60 16.63
N LEU A 488 7.86 30.58 16.18
CA LEU A 488 8.35 31.79 15.53
C LEU A 488 8.83 32.87 16.52
N GLY A 489 8.90 32.57 17.82
CA GLY A 489 9.32 33.51 18.86
C GLY A 489 8.31 34.64 19.13
N LYS A 490 7.03 34.40 18.87
CA LYS A 490 5.93 35.36 19.05
C LYS A 490 4.94 34.92 20.13
N THR A 491 4.24 35.89 20.70
CA THR A 491 3.13 35.67 21.63
C THR A 491 1.90 36.37 21.10
N LEU A 492 0.78 35.63 20.99
CA LEU A 492 -0.50 36.16 20.51
C LEU A 492 -1.51 36.20 21.65
N SER A 493 -2.32 37.25 21.72
CA SER A 493 -3.50 37.30 22.59
C SER A 493 -4.59 36.34 22.09
N ASP A 494 -5.56 36.01 22.95
CA ASP A 494 -6.67 35.15 22.56
C ASP A 494 -7.48 35.73 21.39
N ASP A 495 -7.68 37.05 21.37
CA ASP A 495 -8.33 37.73 20.25
C ASP A 495 -7.54 37.60 18.95
N GLN A 496 -6.21 37.73 19.01
CA GLN A 496 -5.33 37.55 17.86
C GLN A 496 -5.37 36.10 17.35
N VAL A 497 -5.37 35.11 18.25
CA VAL A 497 -5.54 33.70 17.89
C VAL A 497 -6.85 33.49 17.16
N GLN A 498 -7.97 34.04 17.67
CA GLN A 498 -9.27 33.92 17.02
C GLN A 498 -9.34 34.62 15.66
N GLN A 499 -8.64 35.74 15.47
CA GLN A 499 -8.53 36.39 14.16
C GLN A 499 -7.84 35.50 13.14
N VAL A 500 -6.72 34.86 13.53
CA VAL A 500 -6.00 33.92 12.66
C VAL A 500 -6.86 32.69 12.34
N VAL A 501 -7.50 32.09 13.35
CA VAL A 501 -8.41 30.94 13.16
C VAL A 501 -9.54 31.29 12.19
N LYS A 502 -10.14 32.48 12.34
CA LYS A 502 -11.20 32.95 11.45
C LYS A 502 -10.69 33.16 10.01
N HIS A 503 -9.51 33.73 9.82
CA HIS A 503 -8.92 33.92 8.49
C HIS A 503 -8.61 32.58 7.81
N CYS A 504 -8.09 31.62 8.57
CA CYS A 504 -7.63 30.33 8.06
C CYS A 504 -8.70 29.23 8.06
N THR A 505 -10.00 29.52 8.17
CA THR A 505 -11.03 28.48 7.99
C THR A 505 -10.96 27.88 6.59
N PHE A 506 -11.36 26.62 6.44
CA PHE A 506 -11.32 25.93 5.14
C PHE A 506 -12.07 26.70 4.04
N ASP A 507 -13.25 27.23 4.36
CA ASP A 507 -14.07 27.98 3.40
C ASP A 507 -13.43 29.32 3.03
N ASN A 508 -12.87 30.04 4.00
CA ASN A 508 -12.19 31.31 3.73
C ASN A 508 -10.91 31.10 2.91
N MET A 509 -10.14 30.06 3.22
CA MET A 509 -8.97 29.71 2.42
C MET A 509 -9.35 29.31 1.00
N LYS A 510 -10.39 28.48 0.85
CA LYS A 510 -10.88 28.04 -0.47
C LYS A 510 -11.41 29.20 -1.31
N ALA A 511 -12.00 30.22 -0.68
CA ALA A 511 -12.47 31.43 -1.35
C ALA A 511 -11.36 32.47 -1.63
N ASN A 512 -10.16 32.31 -1.06
CA ASN A 512 -9.08 33.28 -1.20
C ASN A 512 -8.30 33.06 -2.52
N PRO A 513 -8.35 34.02 -3.48
CA PRO A 513 -7.69 33.86 -4.78
C PRO A 513 -6.15 33.84 -4.69
N SER A 514 -5.58 34.27 -3.57
CA SER A 514 -4.13 34.20 -3.35
C SER A 514 -3.63 32.82 -2.92
N ILE A 515 -4.52 31.91 -2.53
CA ILE A 515 -4.20 30.55 -2.04
C ILE A 515 -4.39 29.48 -3.13
N GLY A 516 -5.40 29.65 -3.99
CA GLY A 516 -5.71 28.71 -5.07
C GLY A 516 -4.67 28.68 -6.19
N LEU A 517 -4.65 27.57 -6.92
CA LEU A 517 -3.96 27.46 -8.22
C LEU A 517 -5.01 27.51 -9.32
N ASP A 518 -5.04 28.60 -10.08
CA ASP A 518 -6.01 28.85 -11.18
C ASP A 518 -6.02 27.72 -12.24
N VAL A 519 -4.96 26.92 -12.27
CA VAL A 519 -4.71 25.85 -13.26
C VAL A 519 -5.22 24.48 -12.80
N ILE A 520 -5.63 24.34 -11.54
CA ILE A 520 -6.12 23.07 -10.98
C ILE A 520 -7.53 23.28 -10.46
N ASP A 521 -8.49 22.81 -11.25
CA ASP A 521 -9.89 22.81 -10.82
C ASP A 521 -10.04 21.98 -9.52
N GLY A 522 -10.73 22.56 -8.54
CA GLY A 522 -10.93 21.93 -7.24
C GLY A 522 -9.66 21.72 -6.39
N PHE A 523 -8.60 22.54 -6.57
CA PHE A 523 -7.33 22.44 -5.80
C PHE A 523 -7.55 22.21 -4.29
N MET A 524 -8.43 23.00 -3.67
CA MET A 524 -9.00 22.74 -2.35
C MET A 524 -10.34 22.01 -2.50
N ARG A 525 -10.31 20.68 -2.34
CA ARG A 525 -11.46 19.80 -2.63
C ARG A 525 -12.54 19.84 -1.55
N LYS A 526 -12.45 18.95 -0.54
CA LYS A 526 -13.49 18.73 0.49
C LYS A 526 -13.08 19.13 1.91
N GLY A 527 -11.79 19.01 2.25
CA GLY A 527 -11.31 19.28 3.62
C GLY A 527 -11.85 18.29 4.67
N THR A 528 -12.37 17.14 4.25
CA THR A 528 -13.00 16.14 5.13
C THR A 528 -11.97 15.13 5.63
N VAL A 529 -11.80 15.04 6.96
CA VAL A 529 -11.01 13.98 7.59
C VAL A 529 -11.76 12.66 7.45
N GLY A 530 -11.05 11.61 7.02
CA GLY A 530 -11.63 10.26 6.90
C GLY A 530 -12.39 9.97 5.60
N ASP A 531 -12.38 10.86 4.60
CA ASP A 531 -13.05 10.66 3.29
C ASP A 531 -12.53 9.42 2.54
N TRP A 532 -11.34 8.92 2.88
CA TRP A 532 -10.77 7.67 2.35
C TRP A 532 -11.70 6.46 2.55
N ARG A 533 -12.54 6.47 3.61
CA ARG A 533 -13.52 5.39 3.88
C ARG A 533 -14.53 5.20 2.76
N ASN A 534 -14.74 6.23 1.93
CA ASN A 534 -15.63 6.16 0.77
C ASN A 534 -14.96 5.51 -0.46
N PHE A 535 -13.66 5.24 -0.40
CA PHE A 535 -12.86 4.74 -1.53
C PHE A 535 -12.21 3.39 -1.26
N PHE A 536 -11.99 3.02 0.00
CA PHE A 536 -11.29 1.79 0.37
C PHE A 536 -12.27 0.63 0.51
N THR A 537 -11.96 -0.50 -0.12
CA THR A 537 -12.58 -1.79 0.19
C THR A 537 -12.01 -2.35 1.50
N GLU A 538 -12.66 -3.37 2.06
CA GLU A 538 -12.16 -4.06 3.25
C GLU A 538 -10.76 -4.67 3.05
N GLU A 539 -10.50 -5.22 1.86
CA GLU A 539 -9.16 -5.71 1.47
C GLU A 539 -8.13 -4.58 1.41
N MET A 540 -8.49 -3.42 0.84
CA MET A 540 -7.59 -2.25 0.79
C MET A 540 -7.30 -1.70 2.18
N ASN A 541 -8.29 -1.74 3.09
CA ASN A 541 -8.09 -1.39 4.50
C ASN A 541 -7.08 -2.32 5.15
N GLN A 542 -7.24 -3.64 4.97
CA GLN A 542 -6.29 -4.61 5.51
C GLN A 542 -4.88 -4.41 4.96
N GLN A 543 -4.73 -4.18 3.65
CA GLN A 543 -3.43 -3.90 3.04
C GLN A 543 -2.76 -2.63 3.59
N MET A 544 -3.55 -1.59 3.87
CA MET A 544 -3.05 -0.38 4.49
C MET A 544 -2.67 -0.59 5.95
N ASP A 545 -3.49 -1.33 6.71
CA ASP A 545 -3.17 -1.71 8.08
C ASP A 545 -1.86 -2.53 8.13
N ASP A 546 -1.68 -3.50 7.21
CA ASP A 546 -0.44 -4.28 7.08
C ASP A 546 0.76 -3.41 6.70
N TYR A 547 0.58 -2.42 5.81
CA TYR A 547 1.61 -1.44 5.48
C TYR A 547 2.01 -0.63 6.71
N ILE A 548 1.02 -0.14 7.47
CA ILE A 548 1.27 0.63 8.68
C ILE A 548 2.03 -0.24 9.70
N HIS A 549 1.59 -1.49 9.89
CA HIS A 549 2.27 -2.45 10.77
C HIS A 549 3.72 -2.68 10.36
N ARG A 550 3.95 -2.97 9.09
CA ARG A 550 5.30 -3.26 8.59
C ARG A 550 6.27 -2.09 8.78
N HIS A 551 5.77 -0.85 8.72
CA HIS A 551 6.63 0.32 8.62
C HIS A 551 6.66 1.23 9.85
N PHE A 552 5.64 1.22 10.69
CA PHE A 552 5.53 2.12 11.85
C PHE A 552 5.50 1.39 13.19
N ASP A 553 5.23 0.07 13.24
CA ASP A 553 5.28 -0.68 14.50
C ASP A 553 6.68 -0.57 15.15
N GLY A 554 6.71 -0.29 16.45
CA GLY A 554 7.95 -0.10 17.21
C GLY A 554 8.68 1.23 16.98
N THR A 555 8.25 2.06 16.04
CA THR A 555 8.88 3.39 15.76
C THR A 555 8.40 4.49 16.70
N GLY A 556 7.29 4.25 17.39
CA GLY A 556 6.63 5.23 18.22
C GLY A 556 5.76 6.24 17.45
N VAL A 557 5.49 6.00 16.17
CA VAL A 557 4.55 6.77 15.34
C VAL A 557 3.32 5.92 15.06
N ASP A 558 2.13 6.45 15.34
CA ASP A 558 0.90 5.93 14.75
C ASP A 558 0.28 6.99 13.84
N PRO A 559 0.35 6.83 12.50
CA PRO A 559 -0.20 7.80 11.56
C PRO A 559 -1.74 7.89 11.61
N LEU A 560 -2.42 7.04 12.37
CA LEU A 560 -3.89 6.98 12.47
C LEU A 560 -4.48 7.63 13.73
N LEU A 561 -3.67 8.11 14.68
CA LEU A 561 -4.13 8.66 15.96
C LEU A 561 -3.73 10.12 16.17
N PRO A 562 -4.62 11.09 15.88
CA PRO A 562 -4.41 12.50 16.22
C PRO A 562 -4.77 12.78 17.69
N GLY A 563 -3.86 13.45 18.41
CA GLY A 563 -4.21 14.23 19.60
C GLY A 563 -4.38 13.50 20.95
N SER A 564 -3.77 12.33 21.19
CA SER A 564 -3.82 11.62 22.49
C SER A 564 -2.44 11.34 23.09
N GLY A 565 -1.52 12.31 23.02
CA GLY A 565 -0.12 12.08 23.38
C GLY A 565 0.54 11.05 22.47
N GLU A 566 1.81 10.75 22.68
CA GLU A 566 2.51 9.72 21.90
C GLU A 566 1.88 8.34 22.21
N VAL A 567 0.94 7.89 21.37
CA VAL A 567 0.38 6.53 21.40
C VAL A 567 1.24 5.64 20.50
N TYR A 568 1.59 4.49 21.02
CA TYR A 568 2.50 3.51 20.45
C TYR A 568 1.83 2.16 20.38
N LYS A 569 2.10 1.38 19.32
CA LYS A 569 1.70 -0.03 19.27
C LYS A 569 2.85 -0.93 19.76
N CYS A 570 2.60 -1.74 20.79
CA CYS A 570 3.55 -2.71 21.36
C CYS A 570 2.87 -4.09 21.46
N ASN A 571 3.44 -5.12 20.81
CA ASN A 571 2.84 -6.46 20.66
C ASN A 571 1.37 -6.46 20.21
N GLY A 572 1.03 -5.51 19.34
CA GLY A 572 -0.32 -5.35 18.83
C GLY A 572 -1.26 -4.54 19.73
N PHE A 573 -0.77 -3.97 20.85
CA PHE A 573 -1.57 -3.14 21.75
C PHE A 573 -1.17 -1.66 21.70
N TYR A 574 -2.16 -0.76 21.68
CA TYR A 574 -1.99 0.68 21.78
C TYR A 574 -1.71 1.10 23.22
N LEU A 575 -0.55 1.68 23.50
CA LEU A 575 -0.11 2.19 24.80
C LEU A 575 0.24 3.67 24.61
N ASN A 576 0.04 4.54 25.59
CA ASN A 576 0.59 5.89 25.48
C ASN A 576 1.87 6.02 26.32
N HIS A 577 2.73 7.00 25.99
CA HIS A 577 4.02 7.21 26.67
C HIS A 577 3.90 7.19 28.19
N GLU A 578 2.85 7.81 28.73
CA GLU A 578 2.61 7.92 30.16
C GLU A 578 2.05 6.64 30.79
N HIS A 579 1.35 5.78 30.02
CA HIS A 579 0.68 4.57 30.48
C HIS A 579 1.25 3.31 29.82
N GLY A 580 2.41 2.88 30.32
CA GLY A 580 3.04 1.63 29.90
C GLY A 580 3.62 1.68 28.48
N GLY A 581 3.92 2.88 27.96
CA GLY A 581 4.58 3.04 26.67
C GLY A 581 5.97 2.38 26.59
N ILE A 582 6.60 2.49 25.42
CA ILE A 582 7.85 1.77 25.09
C ILE A 582 8.94 1.97 26.15
N GLU A 583 9.13 3.18 26.66
CA GLU A 583 10.13 3.45 27.70
C GLU A 583 9.83 2.74 29.02
N CYS A 584 8.56 2.72 29.44
CA CYS A 584 8.16 2.04 30.67
C CYS A 584 8.34 0.52 30.52
N ARG A 585 8.01 -0.03 29.35
CA ARG A 585 8.23 -1.44 29.04
C ARG A 585 9.71 -1.81 29.06
N LYS A 586 10.55 -1.04 28.36
CA LYS A 586 12.00 -1.26 28.35
C LYS A 586 12.60 -1.20 29.76
N TRP A 587 12.19 -0.19 30.55
CA TRP A 587 12.64 -0.07 31.92
C TRP A 587 12.24 -1.27 32.77
N LEU A 588 11.00 -1.75 32.63
CA LEU A 588 10.53 -2.96 33.33
C LEU A 588 11.37 -4.18 32.96
N ASP A 589 11.65 -4.41 31.68
CA ASP A 589 12.45 -5.55 31.22
C ASP A 589 13.89 -5.53 31.78
N GLU A 590 14.44 -4.33 31.99
CA GLU A 590 15.81 -4.15 32.52
C GLU A 590 15.90 -4.10 34.05
N ASN A 591 14.83 -3.68 34.75
CA ASN A 591 14.91 -3.29 36.17
C ASN A 591 13.88 -3.97 37.09
N PHE A 592 12.87 -4.67 36.54
CA PHE A 592 11.81 -5.27 37.33
C PHE A 592 11.97 -6.78 37.48
N GLU A 593 11.94 -7.23 38.73
CA GLU A 593 11.99 -8.65 39.07
C GLU A 593 10.82 -9.02 39.98
N ALA A 594 9.98 -9.95 39.52
CA ALA A 594 8.87 -10.50 40.30
C ALA A 594 9.37 -11.37 41.47
N ARG A 595 8.58 -11.53 42.53
CA ARG A 595 8.81 -12.49 43.61
C ARG A 595 7.73 -13.58 43.57
N PRO A 596 8.03 -14.83 43.96
CA PRO A 596 7.05 -15.92 43.91
C PRO A 596 5.79 -15.69 44.74
N ASP A 597 5.89 -14.87 45.78
CA ASP A 597 4.79 -14.52 46.69
C ASP A 597 4.08 -13.20 46.33
N ASP A 598 4.45 -12.56 45.20
CA ASP A 598 3.74 -11.38 44.71
C ASP A 598 2.30 -11.72 44.30
N VAL A 599 1.40 -10.77 44.55
CA VAL A 599 0.01 -10.81 44.13
C VAL A 599 -0.29 -9.63 43.22
N TYR A 600 -0.67 -9.92 41.98
CA TYR A 600 -1.01 -8.92 40.98
C TYR A 600 -2.52 -8.75 40.87
N VAL A 601 -2.98 -7.51 40.79
CA VAL A 601 -4.34 -7.18 40.34
C VAL A 601 -4.23 -6.56 38.95
N ALA A 602 -4.66 -7.33 37.95
CA ALA A 602 -4.62 -6.98 36.55
C ALA A 602 -6.03 -6.68 36.01
N SER A 603 -6.16 -5.82 35.02
CA SER A 603 -7.47 -5.52 34.41
C SER A 603 -7.30 -4.64 33.18
N PHE A 604 -8.21 -4.70 32.22
CA PHE A 604 -8.41 -3.56 31.34
C PHE A 604 -8.89 -2.34 32.16
N PRO A 605 -8.51 -1.10 31.84
CA PRO A 605 -8.98 0.06 32.58
C PRO A 605 -10.51 0.10 32.74
N LYS A 606 -10.96 0.44 33.96
CA LYS A 606 -12.39 0.67 34.29
C LYS A 606 -13.27 -0.58 34.34
N THR A 607 -12.69 -1.77 34.43
CA THR A 607 -13.42 -3.03 34.65
C THR A 607 -13.53 -3.46 36.12
N GLY A 608 -13.27 -2.55 37.08
CA GLY A 608 -13.45 -2.82 38.51
C GLY A 608 -12.17 -3.02 39.32
N THR A 609 -11.01 -2.63 38.79
CA THR A 609 -9.70 -2.82 39.43
C THR A 609 -9.64 -2.35 40.87
N THR A 610 -10.12 -1.14 41.15
CA THR A 610 -10.11 -0.55 42.51
C THR A 610 -10.85 -1.43 43.52
N TRP A 611 -11.91 -2.09 43.09
CA TRP A 611 -12.71 -2.97 43.95
C TRP A 611 -11.94 -4.25 44.26
N ALA A 612 -11.36 -4.89 43.24
CA ALA A 612 -10.53 -6.07 43.42
C ALA A 612 -9.28 -5.78 44.24
N GLN A 613 -8.63 -4.63 44.05
CA GLN A 613 -7.48 -4.20 44.86
C GLN A 613 -7.83 -4.15 46.36
N GLU A 614 -8.96 -3.53 46.72
CA GLU A 614 -9.37 -3.45 48.13
C GLU A 614 -9.69 -4.82 48.73
N LEU A 615 -10.44 -5.65 47.99
CA LEU A 615 -10.77 -7.01 48.40
C LEU A 615 -9.51 -7.85 48.63
N VAL A 616 -8.61 -7.89 47.64
CA VAL A 616 -7.35 -8.65 47.69
C VAL A 616 -6.47 -8.17 48.85
N TYR A 617 -6.35 -6.86 49.06
CA TYR A 617 -5.49 -6.33 50.10
C TYR A 617 -6.00 -6.62 51.51
N VAL A 618 -7.30 -6.41 51.77
CA VAL A 618 -7.89 -6.67 53.08
C VAL A 618 -7.82 -8.15 53.42
N ILE A 619 -8.16 -9.03 52.48
CA ILE A 619 -8.08 -10.48 52.67
C ILE A 619 -6.61 -10.90 52.86
N GLY A 620 -5.72 -10.43 51.99
CA GLY A 620 -4.29 -10.72 52.03
C GLY A 620 -3.58 -10.23 53.29
N ASN A 621 -4.09 -9.19 53.96
CA ASN A 621 -3.56 -8.66 55.23
C ASN A 621 -4.44 -9.03 56.45
N ASP A 622 -5.05 -10.20 56.44
CA ASP A 622 -5.74 -10.80 57.60
C ASP A 622 -6.86 -9.94 58.17
N LEU A 623 -7.62 -9.29 57.27
CA LEU A 623 -8.75 -8.42 57.61
C LEU A 623 -8.33 -7.22 58.48
N ASN A 624 -7.09 -6.76 58.34
CA ASN A 624 -6.61 -5.55 59.00
C ASN A 624 -7.16 -4.29 58.31
N PHE A 625 -8.43 -3.97 58.59
CA PHE A 625 -9.14 -2.81 58.04
C PHE A 625 -8.49 -1.47 58.41
N GLU A 626 -7.86 -1.37 59.57
CA GLU A 626 -7.16 -0.13 59.99
C GLU A 626 -5.89 0.10 59.16
N LYS A 627 -5.12 -0.97 58.89
CA LYS A 627 -3.99 -0.89 57.94
C LYS A 627 -4.47 -0.47 56.56
N ALA A 628 -5.58 -1.02 56.06
CA ALA A 628 -6.15 -0.64 54.76
C ALA A 628 -6.56 0.84 54.69
N LYS A 629 -7.11 1.41 55.78
CA LYS A 629 -7.47 2.84 55.88
C LYS A 629 -6.26 3.76 56.01
N SER A 630 -5.17 3.29 56.62
CA SER A 630 -3.99 4.13 56.91
C SER A 630 -3.17 4.51 55.68
N THR A 631 -3.23 3.70 54.61
CA THR A 631 -2.35 3.83 53.43
C THR A 631 -3.18 3.90 52.16
N ARG A 632 -2.88 4.87 51.28
CA ARG A 632 -3.62 5.07 50.02
C ARG A 632 -3.45 3.86 49.09
N LEU A 633 -4.49 3.56 48.31
CA LEU A 633 -4.52 2.40 47.43
C LEU A 633 -3.37 2.40 46.40
N MET A 634 -2.96 3.56 45.89
CA MET A 634 -1.81 3.67 44.96
C MET A 634 -0.46 3.31 45.61
N GLN A 635 -0.34 3.46 46.93
CA GLN A 635 0.85 3.05 47.68
C GLN A 635 0.79 1.56 48.05
N ARG A 636 -0.41 1.05 48.30
CA ARG A 636 -0.65 -0.38 48.54
C ARG A 636 -0.48 -1.24 47.30
N PHE A 637 -0.79 -0.67 46.13
CA PHE A 637 -0.64 -1.28 44.81
C PHE A 637 0.05 -0.28 43.86
N PRO A 638 1.38 -0.18 43.90
CA PRO A 638 2.11 0.51 42.83
C PRO A 638 1.76 -0.10 41.47
N TYR A 639 1.73 0.74 40.45
CA TYR A 639 1.61 0.29 39.06
C TYR A 639 2.95 -0.28 38.60
N ALA A 640 2.95 -1.46 37.99
CA ALA A 640 4.16 -2.01 37.40
C ALA A 640 4.69 -1.08 36.30
N GLU A 641 3.80 -0.52 35.48
CA GLU A 641 4.13 0.16 34.22
C GLU A 641 4.00 1.70 34.19
N LEU A 642 3.75 2.38 35.33
CA LEU A 642 3.64 3.86 35.36
C LEU A 642 4.82 4.52 36.07
N ARG A 643 5.64 5.26 35.31
CA ARG A 643 6.77 6.06 35.85
C ARG A 643 6.38 7.45 36.37
N ILE A 644 5.33 8.07 35.84
CA ILE A 644 5.04 9.51 36.07
C ILE A 644 4.32 9.77 37.41
N ILE A 645 3.61 8.78 37.97
CA ILE A 645 2.72 8.99 39.12
C ILE A 645 3.41 8.75 40.48
N THR A 646 4.68 8.34 40.53
CA THR A 646 5.19 7.68 41.72
C THR A 646 5.98 8.58 42.68
N GLU A 647 5.25 9.25 43.58
CA GLU A 647 5.63 9.37 45.01
C GLU A 647 5.57 8.00 45.73
N THR A 648 5.69 6.89 44.99
CA THR A 648 5.50 5.51 45.48
C THR A 648 6.86 4.95 45.84
N PRO A 649 6.99 4.15 46.93
CA PRO A 649 8.22 3.41 47.16
C PRO A 649 8.57 2.61 45.90
N ALA A 650 9.84 2.62 45.50
CA ALA A 650 10.29 1.71 44.45
C ALA A 650 9.76 0.31 44.78
N ILE A 651 9.11 -0.38 43.82
CA ILE A 651 8.46 -1.68 44.06
C ILE A 651 9.44 -2.70 44.67
N ALA A 652 10.74 -2.52 44.41
CA ALA A 652 11.84 -3.26 45.03
C ALA A 652 11.89 -3.15 46.56
N ASN A 653 11.47 -2.04 47.15
CA ASN A 653 11.53 -1.73 48.58
C ASN A 653 10.29 -2.19 49.37
N LEU A 654 9.24 -2.69 48.69
CA LEU A 654 8.06 -3.18 49.38
C LEU A 654 8.34 -4.51 50.09
N GLU A 655 7.79 -4.65 51.30
CA GLU A 655 7.80 -5.90 52.06
C GLU A 655 6.96 -6.97 51.34
N SER A 656 7.41 -8.22 51.46
CA SER A 656 6.73 -9.39 50.92
C SER A 656 5.56 -9.84 51.83
N PRO A 657 4.42 -10.29 51.29
CA PRO A 657 4.10 -10.34 49.86
C PRO A 657 3.77 -8.95 49.29
N ARG A 658 4.26 -8.65 48.08
CA ARG A 658 3.95 -7.38 47.41
C ARG A 658 2.61 -7.49 46.71
N TYR A 659 1.83 -6.42 46.79
CA TYR A 659 0.58 -6.26 46.05
C TYR A 659 0.83 -5.26 44.93
N ILE A 660 0.68 -5.66 43.67
CA ILE A 660 1.08 -4.85 42.51
C ILE A 660 -0.12 -4.73 41.56
N LYS A 661 -0.32 -3.53 40.98
CA LYS A 661 -1.35 -3.31 39.97
C LYS A 661 -0.72 -3.28 38.58
N THR A 662 -1.43 -3.78 37.58
CA THR A 662 -1.08 -3.57 36.18
C THR A 662 -2.33 -3.47 35.30
N HIS A 663 -2.24 -2.69 34.24
CA HIS A 663 -3.17 -2.64 33.12
C HIS A 663 -2.58 -3.28 31.86
N TYR A 664 -1.40 -3.91 31.94
CA TYR A 664 -0.90 -4.65 30.79
C TYR A 664 -1.76 -5.88 30.46
N PRO A 665 -1.97 -6.16 29.16
CA PRO A 665 -2.44 -7.45 28.70
C PRO A 665 -1.41 -8.54 29.04
N TYR A 666 -1.82 -9.81 29.04
CA TYR A 666 -0.97 -10.92 29.51
C TYR A 666 0.35 -10.99 28.74
N SER A 667 0.31 -10.81 27.41
CA SER A 667 1.48 -10.83 26.53
C SER A 667 2.45 -9.66 26.73
N LEU A 668 2.04 -8.64 27.46
CA LEU A 668 2.90 -7.50 27.83
C LEU A 668 3.41 -7.55 29.28
N LEU A 669 3.01 -8.54 30.08
CA LEU A 669 3.55 -8.71 31.42
C LEU A 669 5.07 -8.95 31.36
N PRO A 670 5.85 -8.42 32.33
CA PRO A 670 7.25 -8.79 32.50
C PRO A 670 7.42 -10.30 32.59
N GLN A 671 8.41 -10.84 31.87
CA GLN A 671 8.62 -12.28 31.76
C GLN A 671 8.82 -12.95 33.13
N SER A 672 9.46 -12.25 34.08
CA SER A 672 9.68 -12.76 35.44
C SER A 672 8.38 -13.05 36.21
N ILE A 673 7.26 -12.38 35.89
CA ILE A 673 5.94 -12.67 36.47
C ILE A 673 5.43 -14.03 35.98
N VAL A 674 5.61 -14.30 34.69
CA VAL A 674 5.20 -15.54 34.03
C VAL A 674 6.05 -16.70 34.53
N ASP A 675 7.37 -16.54 34.52
CA ASP A 675 8.33 -17.59 34.91
C ASP A 675 8.18 -18.02 36.37
N LYS A 676 7.85 -17.08 37.26
CA LYS A 676 7.64 -17.35 38.70
C LYS A 676 6.22 -17.80 39.03
N ASN A 677 5.34 -17.89 38.04
CA ASN A 677 3.96 -18.32 38.21
C ASN A 677 3.23 -17.50 39.29
N CYS A 678 3.44 -16.19 39.32
CA CYS A 678 2.86 -15.30 40.33
C CYS A 678 1.32 -15.32 40.26
N LYS A 679 0.66 -15.04 41.40
CA LYS A 679 -0.80 -15.00 41.49
C LYS A 679 -1.34 -13.74 40.85
N ILE A 680 -2.30 -13.87 39.92
CA ILE A 680 -2.94 -12.76 39.21
C ILE A 680 -4.45 -12.82 39.43
N VAL A 681 -5.03 -11.77 39.99
CA VAL A 681 -6.49 -11.56 40.04
C VAL A 681 -6.86 -10.60 38.91
N TYR A 682 -7.69 -11.04 37.97
CA TYR A 682 -8.06 -10.28 36.79
C TYR A 682 -9.57 -9.95 36.75
N THR A 683 -9.92 -8.69 36.53
CA THR A 683 -11.34 -8.26 36.49
C THR A 683 -11.85 -8.02 35.08
N ILE A 684 -13.04 -8.55 34.79
CA ILE A 684 -13.79 -8.34 33.54
C ILE A 684 -15.11 -7.63 33.87
N ARG A 685 -15.56 -6.75 32.98
CA ARG A 685 -16.83 -6.03 33.08
C ARG A 685 -17.50 -5.99 31.71
N ASN A 686 -18.83 -5.87 31.68
CA ASN A 686 -19.56 -5.75 30.42
C ASN A 686 -19.02 -4.57 29.55
N PRO A 687 -18.87 -4.75 28.22
CA PRO A 687 -18.22 -3.74 27.38
C PRO A 687 -18.97 -2.40 27.33
N LYS A 688 -20.31 -2.44 27.38
CA LYS A 688 -21.17 -1.25 27.33
C LYS A 688 -20.90 -0.29 28.49
N ASP A 689 -20.92 -0.77 29.73
CA ASP A 689 -20.61 0.05 30.91
C ASP A 689 -19.12 0.38 31.03
N THR A 690 -18.25 -0.49 30.54
CA THR A 690 -16.80 -0.24 30.52
C THR A 690 -16.49 0.99 29.66
N LEU A 691 -17.05 1.07 28.46
CA LEU A 691 -16.91 2.20 27.55
C LEU A 691 -17.37 3.51 28.19
N VAL A 692 -18.59 3.55 28.76
CA VAL A 692 -19.10 4.75 29.45
C VAL A 692 -18.18 5.17 30.61
N SER A 693 -17.74 4.20 31.41
CA SER A 693 -16.83 4.50 32.51
C SER A 693 -15.47 4.97 32.03
N TYR A 694 -15.01 4.51 30.87
CA TYR A 694 -13.74 4.91 30.30
C TYR A 694 -13.80 6.29 29.68
N TYR A 695 -14.87 6.62 28.94
CA TYR A 695 -15.09 7.97 28.41
C TYR A 695 -15.01 9.05 29.50
N HIS A 696 -15.74 8.87 30.60
CA HIS A 696 -15.70 9.85 31.69
C HIS A 696 -14.33 9.95 32.36
N PHE A 697 -13.64 8.81 32.52
CA PHE A 697 -12.30 8.78 33.09
C PHE A 697 -11.27 9.45 32.18
N ALA A 698 -11.36 9.23 30.87
CA ALA A 698 -10.50 9.86 29.87
C ALA A 698 -10.71 11.38 29.82
N LYS A 699 -11.93 11.87 30.11
CA LYS A 699 -12.22 13.30 30.24
C LYS A 699 -11.67 13.92 31.52
N SER A 700 -11.79 13.24 32.66
CA SER A 700 -11.45 13.80 33.96
C SER A 700 -9.98 13.62 34.36
N ASN A 701 -9.27 12.71 33.70
CA ASN A 701 -7.87 12.44 34.01
C ASN A 701 -6.94 13.36 33.19
N MET A 702 -6.13 14.14 33.91
CA MET A 702 -5.17 15.11 33.35
C MET A 702 -4.12 14.48 32.42
N LEU A 703 -3.91 13.16 32.50
CA LEU A 703 -2.96 12.42 31.65
C LEU A 703 -3.58 11.94 30.32
N PHE A 704 -4.91 11.97 30.20
CA PHE A 704 -5.62 11.57 28.97
C PHE A 704 -6.24 12.77 28.24
N GLN A 705 -6.73 13.77 28.98
CA GLN A 705 -7.31 15.03 28.47
C GLN A 705 -8.20 14.86 27.23
N PHE A 706 -9.03 13.82 27.18
CA PHE A 706 -9.83 13.56 25.99
C PHE A 706 -10.85 14.69 25.76
N GLN A 707 -10.67 15.44 24.68
CA GLN A 707 -11.53 16.59 24.35
C GLN A 707 -12.74 16.23 23.46
N GLY A 708 -12.86 14.99 22.99
CA GLY A 708 -13.96 14.56 22.13
C GLY A 708 -15.29 14.37 22.87
N ASP A 709 -16.38 14.19 22.13
CA ASP A 709 -17.67 13.80 22.70
C ASP A 709 -17.79 12.27 22.87
N PHE A 710 -18.93 11.83 23.39
CA PHE A 710 -19.18 10.40 23.64
C PHE A 710 -19.25 9.60 22.34
N SER A 711 -19.81 10.17 21.27
CA SER A 711 -19.95 9.50 19.97
C SER A 711 -18.58 9.20 19.36
N ALA A 712 -17.67 10.17 19.41
CA ALA A 712 -16.28 9.97 18.99
C ALA A 712 -15.58 8.88 19.82
N PHE A 713 -15.74 8.91 21.15
CA PHE A 713 -15.15 7.90 22.02
C PHE A 713 -15.72 6.50 21.77
N PHE A 714 -17.03 6.42 21.52
CA PHE A 714 -17.72 5.18 21.20
C PHE A 714 -17.13 4.55 19.93
N LYS A 715 -16.96 5.35 18.87
CA LYS A 715 -16.36 4.90 17.63
C LYS A 715 -14.93 4.38 17.84
N TYR A 716 -14.09 5.11 18.57
CA TYR A 716 -12.72 4.65 18.86
C TYR A 716 -12.68 3.32 19.63
N PHE A 717 -13.65 3.10 20.53
CA PHE A 717 -13.76 1.85 21.27
C PHE A 717 -14.11 0.68 20.34
N ILE A 718 -15.15 0.82 19.52
CA ILE A 718 -15.60 -0.23 18.57
C ILE A 718 -14.53 -0.53 17.51
N GLU A 719 -13.78 0.48 17.07
CA GLU A 719 -12.67 0.32 16.12
C GLU A 719 -11.41 -0.32 16.77
N GLU A 720 -11.45 -0.69 18.05
CA GLU A 720 -10.34 -1.29 18.81
C GLU A 720 -9.09 -0.38 18.91
N ARG A 721 -9.30 0.95 18.86
CA ARG A 721 -8.26 1.97 18.67
C ARG A 721 -8.38 3.13 19.66
N ALA A 722 -9.09 2.96 20.77
CA ALA A 722 -9.19 4.00 21.78
C ALA A 722 -7.88 4.13 22.60
N ILE A 723 -7.92 5.01 23.60
CA ILE A 723 -6.79 5.36 24.47
C ILE A 723 -6.27 4.12 25.23
N ALA A 724 -4.95 4.01 25.43
CA ALA A 724 -4.19 3.05 26.26
C ALA A 724 -4.81 1.65 26.57
N TYR A 725 -4.03 0.61 26.29
CA TYR A 725 -4.27 -0.83 26.50
C TYR A 725 -5.27 -1.50 25.52
N PHE A 726 -5.62 -0.86 24.41
CA PHE A 726 -6.41 -1.49 23.33
C PHE A 726 -5.53 -2.43 22.46
N PRO A 727 -6.07 -3.43 21.75
CA PRO A 727 -7.49 -3.80 21.61
C PRO A 727 -8.13 -4.35 22.90
N PHE A 728 -9.32 -3.85 23.26
CA PHE A 728 -10.13 -4.30 24.39
C PHE A 728 -10.46 -5.79 24.29
N SER A 729 -10.94 -6.28 23.14
CA SER A 729 -11.28 -7.70 23.00
C SER A 729 -10.08 -8.61 23.25
N LYS A 730 -8.97 -8.35 22.55
CA LYS A 730 -7.71 -9.08 22.72
C LYS A 730 -7.22 -9.04 24.16
N HIS A 731 -7.27 -7.87 24.80
CA HIS A 731 -6.84 -7.72 26.19
C HIS A 731 -7.64 -8.60 27.15
N ILE A 732 -8.96 -8.66 26.99
CA ILE A 732 -9.83 -9.49 27.82
C ILE A 732 -9.62 -10.97 27.52
N LEU A 733 -9.52 -11.34 26.24
CA LEU A 733 -9.39 -12.73 25.80
C LEU A 733 -8.07 -13.37 26.22
N GLU A 734 -6.95 -12.64 26.24
CA GLU A 734 -5.67 -13.19 26.69
C GLU A 734 -5.74 -13.75 28.12
N PHE A 735 -6.46 -13.07 29.03
CA PHE A 735 -6.69 -13.58 30.39
C PHE A 735 -7.82 -14.62 30.44
N TRP A 736 -8.89 -14.44 29.68
CA TRP A 736 -10.02 -15.37 29.65
C TRP A 736 -9.63 -16.78 29.16
N GLU A 737 -8.77 -16.87 28.14
CA GLU A 737 -8.23 -18.14 27.64
C GLU A 737 -7.44 -18.90 28.71
N ARG A 738 -6.84 -18.17 29.66
CA ARG A 738 -6.01 -18.70 30.75
C ARG A 738 -6.75 -18.84 32.07
N ARG A 739 -8.08 -18.64 32.09
CA ARG A 739 -8.93 -18.69 33.30
C ARG A 739 -8.86 -20.00 34.11
N ASN A 740 -8.38 -21.08 33.49
CA ASN A 740 -8.23 -22.39 34.13
C ASN A 740 -6.81 -22.62 34.69
N GLN A 741 -5.90 -21.64 34.62
CA GLN A 741 -4.59 -21.73 35.24
C GLN A 741 -4.70 -21.45 36.75
N ASP A 742 -4.01 -22.26 37.57
CA ASP A 742 -4.11 -22.18 39.04
C ASP A 742 -3.62 -20.85 39.63
N ASN A 743 -2.80 -20.10 38.90
CA ASN A 743 -2.28 -18.79 39.31
C ASN A 743 -3.09 -17.61 38.74
N ILE A 744 -4.23 -17.83 38.08
CA ILE A 744 -5.10 -16.77 37.55
C ILE A 744 -6.52 -16.93 38.09
N LEU A 745 -7.03 -15.90 38.75
CA LEU A 745 -8.42 -15.82 39.19
C LEU A 745 -9.16 -14.74 38.39
N ILE A 746 -10.21 -15.14 37.65
CA ILE A 746 -11.09 -14.22 36.93
C ILE A 746 -12.27 -13.81 37.81
N LEU A 747 -12.54 -12.50 37.90
CA LEU A 747 -13.68 -11.93 38.59
C LEU A 747 -14.53 -11.10 37.61
N MET A 748 -15.82 -11.42 37.52
CA MET A 748 -16.79 -10.62 36.77
C MET A 748 -17.34 -9.51 37.67
N TYR A 749 -17.27 -8.26 37.21
CA TYR A 749 -17.76 -7.09 37.95
C TYR A 749 -19.25 -7.23 38.29
N GLU A 750 -20.03 -7.74 37.34
CA GLU A 750 -21.47 -7.95 37.48
C GLU A 750 -21.81 -8.98 38.56
N ASP A 751 -21.03 -10.05 38.66
CA ASP A 751 -21.24 -11.09 39.68
C ASP A 751 -20.92 -10.55 41.07
N MET A 752 -19.80 -9.82 41.21
CA MET A 752 -19.46 -9.12 42.46
C MET A 752 -20.54 -8.12 42.88
N LYS A 753 -21.19 -7.46 41.91
CA LYS A 753 -22.26 -6.49 42.16
C LYS A 753 -23.57 -7.16 42.54
N LYS A 754 -23.87 -8.33 41.99
CA LYS A 754 -25.03 -9.16 42.33
C LYS A 754 -24.90 -9.74 43.74
N ASP A 755 -23.77 -10.39 44.01
CA ASP A 755 -23.42 -10.96 45.31
C ASP A 755 -21.89 -11.01 45.47
N MET A 756 -21.37 -10.24 46.42
CA MET A 756 -19.93 -10.12 46.66
C MET A 756 -19.36 -11.30 47.46
N ALA A 757 -20.18 -12.00 48.25
CA ALA A 757 -19.69 -13.03 49.16
C ALA A 757 -18.98 -14.20 48.45
N PRO A 758 -19.47 -14.72 47.30
CA PRO A 758 -18.74 -15.70 46.51
C PRO A 758 -17.37 -15.21 46.05
N ALA A 759 -17.26 -13.97 45.56
CA ALA A 759 -15.98 -13.41 45.12
C ALA A 759 -14.97 -13.29 46.28
N VAL A 760 -15.44 -12.86 47.47
CA VAL A 760 -14.61 -12.82 48.69
C VAL A 760 -14.06 -14.21 49.02
N ARG A 761 -14.88 -15.25 48.94
CA ARG A 761 -14.45 -16.63 49.20
C ARG A 761 -13.47 -17.14 48.15
N SER A 762 -13.70 -16.86 46.87
CA SER A 762 -12.78 -17.23 45.79
C SER A 762 -11.43 -16.55 45.94
N ILE A 763 -11.40 -15.25 46.27
CA ILE A 763 -10.16 -14.53 46.54
C ILE A 763 -9.44 -15.10 47.77
N ALA A 764 -10.17 -15.36 48.87
CA ALA A 764 -9.58 -15.97 50.06
C ALA A 764 -8.93 -17.32 49.74
N SER A 765 -9.65 -18.21 49.08
CA SER A 765 -9.14 -19.52 48.66
C SER A 765 -7.90 -19.38 47.76
N PHE A 766 -7.97 -18.50 46.77
CA PHE A 766 -6.87 -18.22 45.84
C PHE A 766 -5.62 -17.67 46.54
N LEU A 767 -5.80 -16.87 47.59
CA LEU A 767 -4.72 -16.38 48.44
C LEU A 767 -4.25 -17.40 49.50
N GLY A 768 -4.84 -18.59 49.54
CA GLY A 768 -4.50 -19.64 50.51
C GLY A 768 -5.05 -19.37 51.92
N LYS A 769 -6.17 -18.65 52.01
CA LYS A 769 -6.84 -18.27 53.27
C LYS A 769 -8.21 -18.91 53.39
N THR A 770 -8.65 -19.06 54.64
CA THR A 770 -9.99 -19.52 54.97
C THR A 770 -10.67 -18.47 55.83
N LEU A 771 -11.86 -18.03 55.43
CA LEU A 771 -12.66 -17.03 56.15
C LEU A 771 -13.95 -17.65 56.65
N SER A 772 -14.34 -17.32 57.88
CA SER A 772 -15.68 -17.61 58.40
C SER A 772 -16.74 -16.76 57.71
N ASP A 773 -18.01 -17.14 57.83
CA ASP A 773 -19.12 -16.39 57.25
C ASP A 773 -19.19 -14.95 57.79
N ASP A 774 -18.93 -14.77 59.08
CA ASP A 774 -18.87 -13.44 59.70
C ASP A 774 -17.73 -12.59 59.12
N GLN A 775 -16.55 -13.19 58.92
CA GLN A 775 -15.41 -12.52 58.29
C GLN A 775 -15.72 -12.13 56.84
N VAL A 776 -16.39 -13.01 56.09
CA VAL A 776 -16.86 -12.69 54.73
C VAL A 776 -17.81 -11.49 54.77
N GLN A 777 -18.79 -11.47 55.67
CA GLN A 777 -19.72 -10.34 55.79
C GLN A 777 -19.04 -9.03 56.22
N GLN A 778 -18.00 -9.10 57.05
CA GLN A 778 -17.18 -7.92 57.40
C GLN A 778 -16.50 -7.33 56.16
N VAL A 779 -15.88 -8.18 55.33
CA VAL A 779 -15.25 -7.75 54.08
C VAL A 779 -16.28 -7.17 53.10
N VAL A 780 -17.43 -7.84 52.93
CA VAL A 780 -18.53 -7.36 52.08
C VAL A 780 -19.02 -5.99 52.52
N LYS A 781 -19.22 -5.79 53.83
CA LYS A 781 -19.63 -4.51 54.39
C LYS A 781 -18.59 -3.43 54.14
N HIS A 782 -17.30 -3.70 54.35
CA HIS A 782 -16.23 -2.73 54.13
C HIS A 782 -16.10 -2.31 52.65
N CYS A 783 -16.23 -3.28 51.74
CA CYS A 783 -16.01 -3.08 50.31
C CYS A 783 -17.27 -2.67 49.52
N THR A 784 -18.32 -2.18 50.18
CA THR A 784 -19.45 -1.60 49.45
C THR A 784 -19.03 -0.32 48.73
N PHE A 785 -19.71 0.00 47.63
CA PHE A 785 -19.40 1.20 46.85
C PHE A 785 -19.44 2.48 47.70
N ASP A 786 -20.47 2.64 48.53
CA ASP A 786 -20.63 3.84 49.36
C ASP A 786 -19.53 3.96 50.41
N ASN A 787 -19.15 2.84 51.06
CA ASN A 787 -18.07 2.85 52.04
C ASN A 787 -16.72 3.13 51.40
N MET A 788 -16.42 2.53 50.25
CA MET A 788 -15.18 2.80 49.51
C MET A 788 -15.14 4.22 48.95
N LYS A 789 -16.27 4.77 48.50
CA LYS A 789 -16.37 6.15 48.00
C LYS A 789 -16.17 7.17 49.12
N ALA A 790 -16.66 6.87 50.32
CA ALA A 790 -16.46 7.69 51.52
C ALA A 790 -15.04 7.57 52.11
N ASN A 791 -14.28 6.54 51.75
CA ASN A 791 -12.96 6.26 52.32
C ASN A 791 -11.82 6.95 51.51
N PRO A 792 -11.10 7.93 52.09
CA PRO A 792 -10.01 8.64 51.40
C PRO A 792 -8.85 7.74 50.95
N SER A 793 -8.69 6.56 51.56
CA SER A 793 -7.65 5.61 51.17
C SER A 793 -7.98 4.86 49.87
N THR A 794 -9.23 4.86 49.41
CA THR A 794 -9.69 4.11 48.22
C THR A 794 -10.31 4.97 47.13
N ASN A 795 -10.79 6.17 47.44
CA ASN A 795 -11.56 7.00 46.51
C ASN A 795 -10.74 7.94 45.61
N TYR A 796 -9.40 7.94 45.74
CA TYR A 796 -8.47 8.79 44.98
C TYR A 796 -8.69 10.31 45.18
N ALA A 797 -9.27 10.72 46.31
CA ALA A 797 -9.46 12.12 46.65
C ALA A 797 -8.13 12.91 46.62
N GLY A 798 -8.17 14.06 45.94
CA GLY A 798 -6.99 14.91 45.73
C GLY A 798 -6.08 14.49 44.57
N VAL A 799 -6.41 13.42 43.84
CA VAL A 799 -5.69 13.01 42.62
C VAL A 799 -6.60 13.06 41.39
N ILE A 800 -7.81 12.50 41.48
CA ILE A 800 -8.80 12.51 40.39
C ILE A 800 -10.18 12.82 40.97
N ASP A 801 -10.74 13.98 40.59
CA ASP A 801 -12.08 14.36 41.02
C ASP A 801 -13.15 13.42 40.44
N GLY A 802 -14.05 12.97 41.31
CA GLY A 802 -15.18 12.12 40.90
C GLY A 802 -14.80 10.71 40.44
N PHE A 803 -13.61 10.19 40.76
CA PHE A 803 -13.12 8.87 40.31
C PHE A 803 -14.13 7.72 40.53
N MET A 804 -14.73 7.66 41.73
CA MET A 804 -15.81 6.71 42.05
C MET A 804 -17.19 7.31 41.67
N ARG A 805 -17.50 7.27 40.37
CA ARG A 805 -18.68 7.91 39.77
C ARG A 805 -20.02 7.33 40.25
N LYS A 806 -20.43 6.16 39.72
CA LYS A 806 -21.74 5.52 40.00
C LYS A 806 -21.68 4.09 40.55
N GLY A 807 -20.68 3.29 40.19
CA GLY A 807 -20.54 1.92 40.72
C GLY A 807 -21.74 0.98 40.45
N THR A 808 -22.44 1.17 39.33
CA THR A 808 -23.65 0.41 38.95
C THR A 808 -23.46 -0.38 37.66
N VAL A 809 -24.34 -1.34 37.41
CA VAL A 809 -24.52 -2.03 36.12
C VAL A 809 -25.71 -1.38 35.41
N GLY A 810 -25.61 -1.18 34.10
CA GLY A 810 -26.69 -0.64 33.25
C GLY A 810 -26.67 0.87 33.01
N ASP A 811 -25.59 1.59 33.39
CA ASP A 811 -25.52 3.03 33.16
C ASP A 811 -25.35 3.39 31.69
N TRP A 812 -24.86 2.43 30.88
CA TRP A 812 -24.77 2.55 29.43
C TRP A 812 -26.08 2.94 28.75
N LYS A 813 -27.23 2.55 29.31
CA LYS A 813 -28.57 2.91 28.81
C LYS A 813 -28.85 4.41 28.80
N ASN A 814 -28.10 5.20 29.58
CA ASN A 814 -28.21 6.65 29.61
C ASN A 814 -27.37 7.37 28.54
N PHE A 815 -26.53 6.63 27.81
CA PHE A 815 -25.55 7.20 26.86
C PHE A 815 -25.69 6.64 25.45
N PHE A 816 -26.05 5.36 25.33
CA PHE A 816 -26.17 4.70 24.04
C PHE A 816 -27.50 5.06 23.40
N THR A 817 -27.46 5.41 22.10
CA THR A 817 -28.65 5.34 21.25
C THR A 817 -28.97 3.87 20.93
N GLU A 818 -30.12 3.61 20.33
CA GLU A 818 -30.48 2.26 19.87
C GLU A 818 -29.46 1.75 18.85
N GLU A 819 -29.00 2.61 17.93
CA GLU A 819 -27.99 2.27 16.93
C GLU A 819 -26.64 1.94 17.56
N MET A 820 -26.17 2.75 18.53
CA MET A 820 -24.94 2.45 19.27
C MET A 820 -25.04 1.16 20.07
N SER A 821 -26.23 0.85 20.62
CA SER A 821 -26.45 -0.43 21.29
C SER A 821 -26.28 -1.59 20.32
N GLN A 822 -26.92 -1.51 19.14
CA GLN A 822 -26.84 -2.56 18.14
C GLN A 822 -25.41 -2.72 17.60
N GLU A 823 -24.71 -1.62 17.29
CA GLU A 823 -23.32 -1.67 16.81
C GLU A 823 -22.38 -2.31 17.85
N MET A 824 -22.60 -2.01 19.13
CA MET A 824 -21.86 -2.66 20.20
C MET A 824 -22.23 -4.14 20.36
N ASP A 825 -23.49 -4.51 20.18
CA ASP A 825 -23.90 -5.92 20.20
C ASP A 825 -23.23 -6.70 19.05
N ASP A 826 -23.17 -6.12 17.84
CA ASP A 826 -22.46 -6.70 16.69
C ASP A 826 -20.95 -6.83 16.94
N TYR A 827 -20.33 -5.81 17.55
CA TYR A 827 -18.93 -5.87 17.99
C TYR A 827 -18.72 -7.02 18.99
N ILE A 828 -19.61 -7.17 19.98
CA ILE A 828 -19.50 -8.23 20.99
C ILE A 828 -19.63 -9.61 20.36
N HIS A 829 -20.60 -9.79 19.46
CA HIS A 829 -20.76 -11.03 18.70
C HIS A 829 -19.51 -11.36 17.88
N ARG A 830 -18.96 -10.37 17.15
CA ARG A 830 -17.77 -10.57 16.31
C ARG A 830 -16.55 -11.01 17.11
N HIS A 831 -16.37 -10.49 18.32
CA HIS A 831 -15.13 -10.68 19.09
C HIS A 831 -15.21 -11.75 20.18
N PHE A 832 -16.39 -12.02 20.75
CA PHE A 832 -16.51 -12.90 21.92
C PHE A 832 -17.34 -14.16 21.69
N ASP A 833 -18.09 -14.26 20.59
CA ASP A 833 -18.83 -15.49 20.29
C ASP A 833 -17.88 -16.69 20.11
N GLY A 834 -18.31 -17.85 20.63
CA GLY A 834 -17.50 -19.07 20.62
C GLY A 834 -16.40 -19.15 21.69
N THR A 835 -16.11 -18.07 22.41
CA THR A 835 -15.08 -18.06 23.48
C THR A 835 -15.57 -18.60 24.82
N GLY A 836 -16.89 -18.71 24.98
CA GLY A 836 -17.56 -19.07 26.24
C GLY A 836 -17.65 -17.93 27.26
N LEU A 837 -17.11 -16.74 26.96
CA LEU A 837 -17.29 -15.55 27.80
C LEU A 837 -18.66 -14.94 27.51
N ASN A 838 -19.48 -14.77 28.56
CA ASN A 838 -20.78 -14.12 28.47
C ASN A 838 -20.82 -12.91 29.41
N PHE A 839 -21.49 -11.85 28.98
CA PHE A 839 -21.62 -10.61 29.74
C PHE A 839 -23.04 -10.42 30.23
N ASN A 840 -23.19 -9.95 31.46
CA ASN A 840 -24.47 -9.54 32.03
C ASN A 840 -24.64 -8.02 31.88
N TYR A 841 -25.73 -7.57 31.28
CA TYR A 841 -25.98 -6.13 31.06
C TYR A 841 -27.02 -5.54 32.01
N ASP A 842 -27.74 -6.41 32.73
CA ASP A 842 -28.80 -6.06 33.66
C ASP A 842 -28.71 -6.95 34.89
N LEU A 843 -28.81 -6.31 36.06
CA LEU A 843 -29.04 -7.00 37.32
C LEU A 843 -30.54 -6.92 37.58
N CYS A 844 -31.30 -7.93 37.16
CA CYS A 844 -32.71 -8.03 37.56
C CYS A 844 -32.77 -7.98 39.09
N VAL A 845 -33.33 -6.89 39.63
CA VAL A 845 -33.77 -6.85 41.02
C VAL A 845 -34.95 -7.80 41.07
N ALA A 846 -34.77 -8.97 41.66
CA ALA A 846 -35.93 -9.70 42.14
C ALA A 846 -36.61 -8.76 43.14
N GLU A 847 -37.80 -8.25 42.80
CA GLU A 847 -38.68 -7.62 43.77
C GLU A 847 -38.79 -8.60 44.95
N LYS A 848 -38.32 -8.15 46.11
CA LYS A 848 -38.44 -8.87 47.38
C LYS A 848 -39.67 -8.39 48.10
#